data_AF-A0A1M6Q2H1-F1
#
_entry.id   AF-A0A1M6Q2H1-F1
#
_cell.length_a   1.000
_cell.length_b   1.000
_cell.length_c   1.000
_cell.angle_alpha   90.00
_cell.angle_beta   90.00
_cell.angle_gamma   90.00
#
_symmetry.space_group_name_H-M   'P 1'
#
loop_
_entity.id
_entity.type
_entity.pdbx_description
1 polymer ?
#
loop_
_entity_poly.entity_id
_entity_poly.type
_entity_poly.pdbx_seq_one_letter_code
_entity_poly.pdbx_strand_id
1 'polypeptide(L)'
;MRYKKITSLKILSCIMTFLFCFALLPTTTANAFAAGKPGIPKISSNKWGGDTGGDYDITFNMYYGNNGTSYKLYEKLGVKDYKVISEGTLTDNSPSAQSLTIPIRDRKLAGTYSYYLELTNSFGTSTSNTLDLNVGDKNISKNLISGIDDNGSVYQFTIPQGHSEYKIENYSVQSPKYSVISSNTDSVKATIKNENVLSIDAVSAGRSGLKIIEATSGDVRYVGARVKNADGTNPGMPKYLSMGSVSQDTEGDLNFWRDSANDLKNKRTDVRYIYINGGPKGGWRSWTMQDGKGDGDRARTFIKESQKLGMIPFFVFYNIPDNDENFKVDISHIQSKDYMEGYYKDLKYLLDICKEFGDDTVGIIFEPDFLGYMMQQSGKRPSEIPATVDAAYSSGILSKDKDPKFENNVTGLVNSINYTVKKYYPQAYYGWQFNIWSFDSTDIPGQGLLHKTEFIGQEKGRDFIKDVAKSTANYYNEAGITNYGASFISIDKYGLDGGFEDGAADNPKKSKWLWNADIWNNYLLYTKTLHETTKLPVILWQLPVGHLNGSTEISPYTNTSFPTLTNKVNSYEDSAPNYFLGDTFIGGSDSRNAYFGANLCNDPKIKVNGEKITWGDHMQEAKDAGIISMLFGAGVNGSTHSTGTPPDDSYWFITKIQKYYQNPLKLN
;
A
#
# COMPACT_ATOMS: atom_id res chain seq x y z
N MET A 1 -55.79 -50.71 -16.20
CA MET A 1 -55.49 -52.11 -16.60
C MET A 1 -54.36 -52.59 -15.70
N ARG A 2 -54.53 -53.26 -14.55
CA ARG A 2 -55.36 -54.40 -14.13
C ARG A 2 -55.09 -55.70 -14.90
N TYR A 3 -54.50 -56.66 -14.16
CA TYR A 3 -54.41 -58.11 -14.34
C TYR A 3 -53.38 -58.63 -15.37
N LYS A 4 -52.55 -59.65 -15.08
CA LYS A 4 -52.86 -60.89 -14.35
C LYS A 4 -51.62 -61.54 -13.70
N LYS A 5 -51.79 -61.87 -12.41
CA LYS A 5 -51.08 -62.89 -11.60
C LYS A 5 -51.54 -64.31 -12.01
N ILE A 6 -50.99 -65.33 -11.32
CA ILE A 6 -51.50 -66.70 -11.02
C ILE A 6 -50.57 -67.75 -11.70
N THR A 7 -49.95 -68.77 -11.07
CA THR A 7 -50.05 -69.54 -9.80
C THR A 7 -48.81 -70.46 -9.73
N SER A 8 -48.03 -70.56 -8.65
CA SER A 8 -48.17 -71.38 -7.42
C SER A 8 -48.08 -72.92 -7.54
N LEU A 9 -47.15 -73.46 -6.74
CA LEU A 9 -47.18 -74.72 -5.96
C LEU A 9 -46.99 -76.08 -6.66
N LYS A 10 -45.93 -76.81 -6.25
CA LYS A 10 -46.06 -78.06 -5.45
C LYS A 10 -44.71 -78.49 -4.83
N ILE A 11 -44.82 -78.86 -3.55
CA ILE A 11 -43.83 -79.43 -2.62
C ILE A 11 -43.91 -80.96 -2.73
N LEU A 12 -42.78 -81.69 -2.74
CA LEU A 12 -42.63 -82.93 -1.95
C LEU A 12 -41.17 -83.45 -1.84
N SER A 13 -40.71 -83.50 -0.58
CA SER A 13 -39.87 -84.48 0.13
C SER A 13 -38.49 -84.97 -0.36
N CYS A 14 -37.52 -84.63 0.51
CA CYS A 14 -36.57 -85.53 1.19
C CYS A 14 -35.61 -86.41 0.37
N ILE A 15 -34.32 -86.10 0.46
CA ILE A 15 -33.29 -87.01 0.99
C ILE A 15 -32.17 -86.16 1.63
N MET A 16 -31.84 -86.50 2.87
CA MET A 16 -30.67 -86.01 3.60
C MET A 16 -29.38 -86.43 2.89
N THR A 17 -28.49 -85.49 2.57
CA THR A 17 -27.05 -85.70 2.78
C THR A 17 -26.38 -84.36 3.05
N PHE A 18 -25.76 -84.30 4.21
CA PHE A 18 -24.99 -83.20 4.76
C PHE A 18 -23.78 -82.94 3.84
N LEU A 19 -23.71 -81.79 3.15
CA LEU A 19 -22.44 -81.28 2.61
C LEU A 19 -22.35 -79.78 2.88
N PHE A 20 -21.48 -79.45 3.82
CA PHE A 20 -21.06 -78.11 4.19
C PHE A 20 -20.27 -77.52 3.01
N CYS A 21 -20.91 -76.73 2.14
CA CYS A 21 -20.19 -75.84 1.24
C CYS A 21 -20.02 -74.48 1.93
N PHE A 22 -18.93 -74.35 2.70
CA PHE A 22 -18.34 -73.04 2.96
C PHE A 22 -18.04 -72.41 1.59
N ALA A 23 -18.73 -71.32 1.27
CA ALA A 23 -18.27 -70.40 0.25
C ALA A 23 -17.01 -69.71 0.80
N LEU A 24 -15.87 -70.38 0.67
CA LEU A 24 -14.54 -69.77 0.76
C LEU A 24 -14.45 -68.76 -0.38
N LEU A 25 -14.79 -67.51 -0.08
CA LEU A 25 -14.13 -66.40 -0.77
C LEU A 25 -12.62 -66.64 -0.63
N PRO A 26 -11.81 -66.52 -1.68
CA PRO A 26 -10.36 -66.53 -1.51
C PRO A 26 -10.00 -65.28 -0.69
N THR A 27 -9.96 -65.42 0.63
CA THR A 27 -9.12 -64.58 1.47
C THR A 27 -7.69 -64.88 1.03
N THR A 28 -7.14 -64.02 0.18
CA THR A 28 -5.68 -63.93 0.06
C THR A 28 -5.17 -63.54 1.44
N THR A 29 -4.80 -64.52 2.24
CA THR A 29 -3.94 -64.31 3.41
C THR A 29 -2.58 -63.93 2.86
N ALA A 30 -2.42 -62.66 2.49
CA ALA A 30 -1.09 -62.07 2.38
C ALA A 30 -0.50 -62.20 3.78
N ASN A 31 0.54 -63.02 3.93
CA ASN A 31 1.33 -63.02 5.16
C ASN A 31 1.81 -61.58 5.35
N ALA A 32 1.31 -60.89 6.38
CA ALA A 32 1.86 -59.61 6.77
C ALA A 32 3.33 -59.85 7.14
N PHE A 33 4.25 -59.20 6.42
CA PHE A 33 5.68 -59.25 6.74
C PHE A 33 5.96 -58.44 8.02
N ALA A 34 5.13 -57.44 8.30
CA ALA A 34 5.11 -56.73 9.55
C ALA A 34 4.79 -57.69 10.71
N ALA A 35 5.56 -57.58 11.79
CA ALA A 35 5.32 -58.28 13.05
C ALA A 35 4.85 -57.33 14.17
N GLY A 36 4.57 -56.07 13.85
CA GLY A 36 4.16 -55.03 14.80
C GLY A 36 3.75 -53.73 14.11
N LYS A 37 3.45 -52.69 14.91
CA LYS A 37 3.10 -51.36 14.39
C LYS A 37 4.17 -50.82 13.44
N PRO A 38 3.81 -49.97 12.45
CA PRO A 38 4.78 -49.42 11.53
C PRO A 38 5.90 -48.67 12.24
N GLY A 39 7.10 -48.63 11.65
CA GLY A 39 8.14 -47.70 12.09
C GLY A 39 7.64 -46.25 12.01
N ILE A 40 8.19 -45.35 12.83
CA ILE A 40 7.79 -43.94 12.84
C ILE A 40 8.29 -43.29 11.54
N PRO A 41 7.41 -42.84 10.63
CA PRO A 41 7.83 -42.18 9.41
C PRO A 41 8.35 -40.77 9.70
N LYS A 42 9.30 -40.29 8.89
CA LYS A 42 9.70 -38.88 8.86
C LYS A 42 9.23 -38.24 7.55
N ILE A 43 8.54 -37.11 7.62
CA ILE A 43 8.16 -36.32 6.44
C ILE A 43 9.08 -35.12 6.25
N SER A 44 9.33 -34.78 4.98
CA SER A 44 10.09 -33.60 4.53
C SER A 44 9.55 -33.11 3.20
N SER A 45 9.85 -31.87 2.82
CA SER A 45 9.51 -31.33 1.49
C SER A 45 10.74 -31.03 0.66
N ASN A 46 10.56 -30.91 -0.65
CA ASN A 46 11.57 -30.35 -1.57
C ASN A 46 11.55 -28.81 -1.61
N LYS A 47 10.74 -28.17 -0.77
CA LYS A 47 10.62 -26.72 -0.66
C LYS A 47 11.84 -26.16 0.05
N TRP A 48 12.57 -25.26 -0.60
CA TRP A 48 13.78 -24.65 -0.02
C TRP A 48 13.42 -23.44 0.86
N GLY A 49 14.31 -23.10 1.80
CA GLY A 49 14.10 -22.01 2.76
C GLY A 49 14.07 -20.65 2.07
N GLY A 50 12.87 -20.10 1.85
CA GLY A 50 12.64 -18.83 1.17
C GLY A 50 11.65 -18.93 0.00
N ASP A 51 11.38 -20.13 -0.48
CA ASP A 51 10.31 -20.36 -1.46
C ASP A 51 8.95 -20.11 -0.80
N THR A 52 8.09 -19.31 -1.43
CA THR A 52 6.71 -19.04 -0.99
C THR A 52 5.66 -19.61 -1.95
N GLY A 53 6.08 -20.35 -2.97
CA GLY A 53 5.23 -21.00 -3.95
C GLY A 53 4.31 -22.08 -3.35
N GLY A 54 3.17 -22.28 -4.02
CA GLY A 54 2.13 -23.22 -3.59
C GLY A 54 2.32 -24.67 -4.05
N ASP A 55 3.39 -24.94 -4.80
CA ASP A 55 3.64 -26.23 -5.44
C ASP A 55 4.94 -26.82 -4.90
N TYR A 56 4.85 -28.01 -4.31
CA TYR A 56 5.98 -28.74 -3.72
C TYR A 56 5.61 -30.21 -3.50
N ASP A 57 6.60 -31.03 -3.22
CA ASP A 57 6.41 -32.45 -2.95
C ASP A 57 6.71 -32.74 -1.49
N ILE A 58 5.85 -33.53 -0.85
CA ILE A 58 6.09 -34.07 0.49
C ILE A 58 6.52 -35.53 0.34
N THR A 59 7.69 -35.85 0.86
CA THR A 59 8.22 -37.21 0.90
C THR A 59 8.20 -37.73 2.33
N PHE A 60 7.64 -38.92 2.54
CA PHE A 60 7.86 -39.66 3.79
C PHE A 60 8.95 -40.72 3.61
N ASN A 61 9.78 -40.90 4.63
CA ASN A 61 10.78 -41.96 4.68
C ASN A 61 10.68 -42.70 6.01
N MET A 62 10.67 -44.03 5.95
CA MET A 62 10.78 -44.93 7.08
C MET A 62 11.98 -45.85 6.82
N TYR A 63 13.12 -45.59 7.47
CA TYR A 63 14.39 -46.24 7.15
C TYR A 63 14.52 -47.67 7.67
N TYR A 64 13.80 -48.02 8.74
CA TYR A 64 13.79 -49.35 9.36
C TYR A 64 12.48 -49.55 10.14
N GLY A 65 12.13 -50.81 10.43
CA GLY A 65 10.94 -51.18 11.20
C GLY A 65 9.91 -51.94 10.39
N ASN A 66 8.70 -52.13 10.93
CA ASN A 66 7.60 -52.73 10.17
C ASN A 66 7.01 -51.71 9.20
N ASN A 67 6.60 -52.13 8.02
CA ASN A 67 5.96 -51.28 7.02
C ASN A 67 4.49 -51.03 7.35
N GLY A 68 3.97 -49.91 6.83
CA GLY A 68 2.54 -49.69 6.70
C GLY A 68 1.97 -50.42 5.47
N THR A 69 0.70 -50.81 5.54
CA THR A 69 -0.09 -51.27 4.39
C THR A 69 -0.96 -50.15 3.80
N SER A 70 -1.05 -49.01 4.48
CA SER A 70 -1.73 -47.81 3.98
C SER A 70 -1.17 -46.54 4.62
N TYR A 71 -1.36 -45.40 3.97
CA TYR A 71 -1.03 -44.09 4.51
C TYR A 71 -2.21 -43.11 4.43
N LYS A 72 -2.19 -42.10 5.32
CA LYS A 72 -3.00 -40.89 5.23
C LYS A 72 -2.12 -39.67 5.49
N LEU A 73 -2.10 -38.72 4.56
CA LEU A 73 -1.47 -37.41 4.72
C LEU A 73 -2.53 -36.40 5.13
N TYR A 74 -2.27 -35.72 6.24
CA TYR A 74 -3.13 -34.68 6.79
C TYR A 74 -2.51 -33.31 6.55
N GLU A 75 -3.35 -32.31 6.28
CA GLU A 75 -2.98 -30.91 6.11
C GLU A 75 -3.90 -30.03 6.97
N LYS A 76 -3.34 -28.96 7.54
CA LYS A 76 -4.11 -27.81 8.01
C LYS A 76 -3.50 -26.52 7.49
N LEU A 77 -4.33 -25.48 7.39
CA LEU A 77 -3.91 -24.10 7.16
C LEU A 77 -4.11 -23.30 8.44
N GLY A 78 -3.03 -22.77 9.01
CA GLY A 78 -3.06 -21.98 10.24
C GLY A 78 -3.54 -22.79 11.47
N VAL A 79 -4.61 -22.31 12.12
CA VAL A 79 -5.18 -22.88 13.36
C VAL A 79 -6.36 -23.82 13.14
N LYS A 80 -6.69 -24.14 11.89
CA LYS A 80 -7.75 -25.11 11.58
C LYS A 80 -7.39 -26.54 11.99
N ASP A 81 -8.43 -27.36 12.05
CA ASP A 81 -8.29 -28.81 12.16
C ASP A 81 -7.63 -29.41 10.92
N TYR A 82 -6.88 -30.48 11.16
CA TYR A 82 -6.28 -31.29 10.11
C TYR A 82 -7.34 -32.02 9.29
N LYS A 83 -7.15 -32.02 7.96
CA LYS A 83 -7.96 -32.77 6.99
C LYS A 83 -7.09 -33.73 6.20
N VAL A 84 -7.62 -34.90 5.88
CA VAL A 84 -6.95 -35.83 4.96
C VAL A 84 -6.94 -35.22 3.56
N ILE A 85 -5.76 -35.09 2.97
CA ILE A 85 -5.57 -34.55 1.61
C ILE A 85 -5.06 -35.59 0.62
N SER A 86 -4.52 -36.71 1.13
CA SER A 86 -4.08 -37.84 0.31
C SER A 86 -4.09 -39.11 1.14
N GLU A 87 -4.51 -40.22 0.56
CA GLU A 87 -4.48 -41.53 1.19
C GLU A 87 -4.28 -42.63 0.13
N GLY A 88 -3.74 -43.77 0.54
CA GLY A 88 -3.52 -44.87 -0.38
C GLY A 88 -2.96 -46.13 0.27
N THR A 89 -2.93 -47.21 -0.49
CA THR A 89 -2.36 -48.51 -0.08
C THR A 89 -0.86 -48.56 -0.35
N LEU A 90 -0.14 -49.29 0.49
CA LEU A 90 1.30 -49.53 0.39
C LEU A 90 1.59 -51.02 0.46
N THR A 91 2.70 -51.44 -0.17
CA THR A 91 3.18 -52.82 -0.05
C THR A 91 3.99 -53.00 1.24
N ASP A 92 3.62 -54.01 2.03
CA ASP A 92 4.40 -54.44 3.19
C ASP A 92 5.59 -55.30 2.74
N ASN A 93 6.79 -54.74 2.85
CA ASN A 93 8.07 -55.38 2.53
C ASN A 93 8.98 -55.40 3.78
N SER A 94 8.37 -55.49 4.96
CA SER A 94 9.10 -55.42 6.24
C SER A 94 10.27 -56.42 6.28
N PRO A 95 11.42 -56.05 6.88
CA PRO A 95 11.73 -54.79 7.55
C PRO A 95 12.42 -53.74 6.63
N SER A 96 12.26 -53.87 5.31
CA SER A 96 12.89 -52.96 4.34
C SER A 96 12.40 -51.53 4.49
N ALA A 97 13.22 -50.54 4.13
CA ALA A 97 12.80 -49.15 4.13
C ALA A 97 11.55 -48.93 3.25
N GLN A 98 10.69 -47.99 3.66
CA GLN A 98 9.47 -47.62 2.95
C GLN A 98 9.45 -46.10 2.72
N SER A 99 9.10 -45.67 1.50
CA SER A 99 9.09 -44.26 1.11
C SER A 99 8.02 -43.99 0.06
N LEU A 100 7.47 -42.78 0.05
CA LEU A 100 6.55 -42.28 -0.98
C LEU A 100 6.68 -40.76 -1.09
N THR A 101 6.62 -40.25 -2.31
CA THR A 101 6.52 -38.83 -2.62
C THR A 101 5.10 -38.48 -3.06
N ILE A 102 4.52 -37.46 -2.44
CA ILE A 102 3.16 -37.00 -2.65
C ILE A 102 3.22 -35.56 -3.19
N PRO A 103 2.75 -35.29 -4.41
CA PRO A 103 2.73 -33.94 -4.97
C PRO A 103 1.64 -33.10 -4.33
N ILE A 104 2.02 -31.93 -3.79
CA ILE A 104 1.11 -30.88 -3.32
C ILE A 104 1.11 -29.76 -4.36
N ARG A 105 -0.08 -29.40 -4.85
CA ARG A 105 -0.26 -28.38 -5.90
C ARG A 105 -1.35 -27.39 -5.53
N ASP A 106 -1.31 -26.22 -6.16
CA ASP A 106 -2.36 -25.20 -6.15
C ASP A 106 -2.67 -24.57 -4.78
N ARG A 107 -1.68 -24.47 -3.88
CA ARG A 107 -1.84 -23.70 -2.64
C ARG A 107 -1.66 -22.20 -2.91
N LYS A 108 -2.78 -21.47 -2.94
CA LYS A 108 -2.81 -20.03 -3.29
C LYS A 108 -2.97 -19.11 -2.09
N LEU A 109 -3.46 -19.62 -0.96
CA LEU A 109 -3.73 -18.82 0.22
C LEU A 109 -2.44 -18.59 0.99
N ALA A 110 -2.18 -17.34 1.38
CA ALA A 110 -1.03 -17.03 2.22
C ALA A 110 -1.23 -17.65 3.61
N GLY A 111 -0.22 -18.31 4.16
CA GLY A 111 -0.30 -18.91 5.48
C GLY A 111 0.68 -20.05 5.71
N THR A 112 0.67 -20.57 6.94
CA THR A 112 1.43 -21.75 7.32
C THR A 112 0.59 -23.00 7.07
N TYR A 113 1.04 -23.85 6.15
CA TYR A 113 0.49 -25.17 5.92
C TYR A 113 1.25 -26.19 6.76
N SER A 114 0.55 -26.84 7.69
CA SER A 114 1.14 -27.88 8.53
C SER A 114 0.70 -29.25 8.04
N TYR A 115 1.62 -30.21 8.04
CA TYR A 115 1.39 -31.58 7.59
C TYR A 115 1.83 -32.60 8.62
N TYR A 116 1.12 -33.73 8.69
CA TYR A 116 1.64 -34.97 9.27
C TYR A 116 1.08 -36.16 8.50
N LEU A 117 1.75 -37.31 8.60
CA LEU A 117 1.35 -38.54 7.93
C LEU A 117 1.17 -39.67 8.94
N GLU A 118 0.13 -40.47 8.74
CA GLU A 118 -0.11 -41.73 9.44
C GLU A 118 0.24 -42.90 8.54
N LEU A 119 1.06 -43.84 9.03
CA LEU A 119 1.23 -45.17 8.45
C LEU A 119 0.45 -46.17 9.29
N THR A 120 -0.35 -47.01 8.64
CA THR A 120 -1.19 -48.01 9.31
C THR A 120 -0.94 -49.40 8.72
N ASN A 121 -0.88 -50.41 9.59
CA ASN A 121 -0.97 -51.82 9.24
C ASN A 121 -1.93 -52.55 10.21
N SER A 122 -2.05 -53.88 10.10
CA SER A 122 -2.93 -54.68 10.96
C SER A 122 -2.63 -54.61 12.45
N PHE A 123 -1.43 -54.14 12.85
CA PHE A 123 -1.00 -54.01 14.24
C PHE A 123 -1.20 -52.60 14.81
N GLY A 124 -1.55 -51.63 13.96
CA GLY A 124 -1.91 -50.27 14.35
C GLY A 124 -1.27 -49.19 13.50
N THR A 125 -1.24 -47.97 14.05
CA THR A 125 -0.83 -46.75 13.36
C THR A 125 0.36 -46.09 14.04
N SER A 126 1.26 -45.53 13.23
CA SER A 126 2.36 -44.66 13.64
C SER A 126 2.28 -43.32 12.91
N THR A 127 2.60 -42.24 13.60
CA THR A 127 2.43 -40.85 13.13
C THR A 127 3.78 -40.18 12.93
N SER A 128 3.94 -39.38 11.87
CA SER A 128 5.18 -38.65 11.58
C SER A 128 5.42 -37.45 12.49
N ASN A 129 6.57 -36.80 12.32
CA ASN A 129 6.74 -35.41 12.71
C ASN A 129 5.75 -34.49 11.97
N THR A 130 5.50 -33.31 12.54
CA THR A 130 4.83 -32.21 11.83
C THR A 130 5.83 -31.52 10.89
N LEU A 131 5.35 -31.07 9.74
CA LEU A 131 6.09 -30.23 8.78
C LEU A 131 5.29 -28.97 8.49
N ASP A 132 5.85 -27.79 8.81
CA ASP A 132 5.25 -26.48 8.57
C ASP A 132 5.89 -25.81 7.36
N LEU A 133 5.08 -25.34 6.41
CA LEU A 133 5.53 -24.70 5.18
C LEU A 133 4.77 -23.38 4.95
N ASN A 134 5.51 -22.29 4.75
CA ASN A 134 4.92 -20.98 4.43
C ASN A 134 4.60 -20.89 2.94
N VAL A 135 3.41 -20.40 2.62
CA VAL A 135 2.94 -20.12 1.26
C VAL A 135 2.52 -18.65 1.18
N GLY A 136 2.75 -18.01 0.04
CA GLY A 136 2.32 -16.63 -0.29
C GLY A 136 3.12 -15.50 0.36
N ASP A 137 3.76 -15.73 1.51
CA ASP A 137 4.63 -14.79 2.19
C ASP A 137 5.70 -15.54 2.98
N LYS A 138 6.91 -14.97 3.08
CA LYS A 138 7.98 -15.55 3.91
C LYS A 138 7.76 -15.25 5.39
N ASN A 139 7.10 -14.14 5.69
CA ASN A 139 6.88 -13.61 7.04
C ASN A 139 5.43 -13.83 7.49
N ILE A 140 4.95 -15.08 7.40
CA ILE A 140 3.63 -15.44 7.92
C ILE A 140 3.64 -15.33 9.45
N SER A 141 2.65 -14.62 9.99
CA SER A 141 2.51 -14.49 11.43
C SER A 141 2.09 -15.80 12.07
N LYS A 142 2.69 -16.13 13.22
CA LYS A 142 2.28 -17.25 14.06
C LYS A 142 1.09 -16.92 14.97
N ASN A 143 0.80 -15.62 15.15
CA ASN A 143 -0.27 -15.11 16.00
C ASN A 143 -1.54 -14.94 15.14
N LEU A 144 -2.34 -16.00 15.03
CA LEU A 144 -3.52 -16.05 14.16
C LEU A 144 -4.77 -15.62 14.93
N ILE A 145 -5.68 -14.92 14.26
CA ILE A 145 -6.94 -14.43 14.82
C ILE A 145 -8.06 -15.31 14.28
N SER A 146 -8.65 -16.13 15.14
CA SER A 146 -9.70 -17.10 14.75
C SER A 146 -10.91 -16.36 14.15
N GLY A 147 -11.48 -16.89 13.08
CA GLY A 147 -12.54 -16.28 12.28
C GLY A 147 -12.05 -15.25 11.25
N ILE A 148 -10.85 -14.69 11.44
CA ILE A 148 -10.22 -13.75 10.50
C ILE A 148 -9.21 -14.47 9.60
N ASP A 149 -8.35 -15.32 10.17
CA ASP A 149 -7.29 -16.04 9.44
C ASP A 149 -7.66 -17.48 9.06
N ASP A 150 -8.91 -17.86 9.25
CA ASP A 150 -9.38 -19.22 9.02
C ASP A 150 -9.11 -19.69 7.58
N ASN A 151 -9.09 -18.78 6.61
CA ASN A 151 -8.82 -19.07 5.20
C ASN A 151 -7.46 -18.51 4.76
N GLY A 152 -6.47 -18.55 5.64
CA GLY A 152 -5.13 -18.02 5.40
C GLY A 152 -4.92 -16.67 6.09
N SER A 153 -3.65 -16.32 6.29
CA SER A 153 -3.25 -15.09 6.95
C SER A 153 -3.64 -13.88 6.12
N VAL A 154 -4.38 -12.96 6.75
CA VAL A 154 -4.79 -11.71 6.11
C VAL A 154 -3.89 -10.55 6.53
N TYR A 155 -3.70 -9.62 5.60
CA TYR A 155 -3.01 -8.35 5.83
C TYR A 155 -3.93 -7.29 6.42
N GLN A 156 -5.21 -7.35 6.08
CA GLN A 156 -6.28 -6.51 6.59
C GLN A 156 -7.59 -7.31 6.65
N PHE A 157 -8.41 -7.04 7.65
CA PHE A 157 -9.78 -7.55 7.73
C PHE A 157 -10.79 -6.41 7.81
N THR A 158 -12.04 -6.68 7.43
CA THR A 158 -13.11 -5.68 7.36
C THR A 158 -14.23 -6.05 8.33
N ILE A 159 -14.66 -5.10 9.16
CA ILE A 159 -15.71 -5.28 10.18
C ILE A 159 -16.76 -4.17 10.10
N PRO A 160 -18.02 -4.43 10.47
CA PRO A 160 -19.00 -3.38 10.71
C PRO A 160 -18.60 -2.55 11.94
N GLN A 161 -19.20 -1.38 12.10
CA GLN A 161 -19.12 -0.63 13.36
C GLN A 161 -19.78 -1.42 14.49
N GLY A 162 -19.29 -1.24 15.72
CA GLY A 162 -19.75 -1.96 16.90
C GLY A 162 -18.67 -2.78 17.58
N HIS A 163 -19.08 -3.72 18.42
CA HIS A 163 -18.18 -4.55 19.23
C HIS A 163 -17.98 -5.93 18.61
N SER A 164 -16.77 -6.46 18.69
CA SER A 164 -16.46 -7.84 18.28
C SER A 164 -15.31 -8.40 19.10
N GLU A 165 -15.34 -9.70 19.36
CA GLU A 165 -14.28 -10.41 20.05
C GLU A 165 -13.77 -11.57 19.21
N TYR A 166 -12.45 -11.71 19.16
CA TYR A 166 -11.77 -12.77 18.40
C TYR A 166 -10.73 -13.42 19.28
N LYS A 167 -10.65 -14.75 19.25
CA LYS A 167 -9.56 -15.47 19.93
C LYS A 167 -8.27 -15.31 19.12
N ILE A 168 -7.16 -15.06 19.80
CA ILE A 168 -5.82 -15.12 19.21
C ILE A 168 -5.19 -16.46 19.60
N GLU A 169 -4.66 -17.15 18.61
CA GLU A 169 -4.05 -18.46 18.75
C GLU A 169 -2.61 -18.42 18.22
N ASN A 170 -1.70 -19.10 18.91
CA ASN A 170 -0.33 -19.31 18.48
C ASN A 170 0.00 -20.79 18.60
N TYR A 171 0.46 -21.38 17.50
CA TYR A 171 0.72 -22.82 17.42
C TYR A 171 2.11 -23.22 17.95
N SER A 172 2.95 -22.25 18.30
CA SER A 172 4.33 -22.44 18.78
C SER A 172 4.53 -22.11 20.27
N VAL A 173 3.60 -21.39 20.89
CA VAL A 173 3.66 -20.97 22.29
C VAL A 173 2.50 -21.57 23.07
N GLN A 174 2.77 -22.26 24.17
CA GLN A 174 1.73 -22.75 25.09
C GLN A 174 1.22 -21.60 25.96
N SER A 175 -0.11 -21.42 26.03
CA SER A 175 -0.77 -20.37 26.82
C SER A 175 -0.25 -18.95 26.51
N PRO A 176 -0.31 -18.51 25.24
CA PRO A 176 0.24 -17.23 24.82
C PRO A 176 -0.50 -16.06 25.47
N LYS A 177 0.25 -14.99 25.78
CA LYS A 177 -0.30 -13.75 26.35
C LYS A 177 -0.03 -12.60 25.41
N TYR A 178 -1.03 -11.74 25.22
CA TYR A 178 -0.94 -10.67 24.23
C TYR A 178 -1.09 -9.28 24.83
N SER A 179 -0.51 -8.33 24.10
CA SER A 179 -0.88 -6.92 24.15
C SER A 179 -1.22 -6.44 22.74
N VAL A 180 -1.97 -5.35 22.64
CA VAL A 180 -2.35 -4.76 21.34
C VAL A 180 -2.29 -3.24 21.39
N ILE A 181 -1.82 -2.63 20.31
CA ILE A 181 -1.86 -1.18 20.08
C ILE A 181 -2.63 -0.93 18.79
N SER A 182 -3.59 0.01 18.84
CA SER A 182 -4.28 0.53 17.66
C SER A 182 -3.64 1.86 17.25
N SER A 183 -3.18 1.96 16.02
CA SER A 183 -2.58 3.21 15.49
C SER A 183 -3.61 4.34 15.32
N ASN A 184 -4.89 4.00 15.10
CA ASN A 184 -6.00 4.94 14.98
C ASN A 184 -7.16 4.55 15.91
N THR A 185 -7.20 5.13 17.11
CA THR A 185 -8.21 4.87 18.14
C THR A 185 -9.56 5.55 17.87
N ASP A 186 -9.62 6.49 16.92
CA ASP A 186 -10.89 7.10 16.49
C ASP A 186 -11.70 6.15 15.59
N SER A 187 -11.04 5.26 14.88
CA SER A 187 -11.70 4.21 14.07
C SER A 187 -11.79 2.88 14.80
N VAL A 188 -10.71 2.44 15.45
CA VAL A 188 -10.63 1.11 16.09
C VAL A 188 -9.93 1.21 17.43
N LYS A 189 -10.61 0.79 18.49
CA LYS A 189 -9.99 0.60 19.82
C LYS A 189 -9.89 -0.90 20.08
N ALA A 190 -8.66 -1.42 20.06
CA ALA A 190 -8.39 -2.81 20.39
C ALA A 190 -7.86 -2.95 21.83
N THR A 191 -8.28 -4.01 22.51
CA THR A 191 -7.78 -4.43 23.83
C THR A 191 -7.64 -5.95 23.88
N ILE A 192 -6.84 -6.46 24.82
CA ILE A 192 -6.76 -7.91 25.09
C ILE A 192 -7.53 -8.23 26.37
N LYS A 193 -8.49 -9.16 26.28
CA LYS A 193 -9.22 -9.75 27.41
C LYS A 193 -8.76 -11.18 27.62
N ASN A 194 -8.82 -11.66 28.87
CA ASN A 194 -8.51 -13.06 29.23
C ASN A 194 -7.19 -13.58 28.62
N GLU A 195 -6.18 -12.72 28.56
CA GLU A 195 -4.83 -12.96 28.00
C GLU A 195 -4.74 -13.21 26.48
N ASN A 196 -5.80 -13.71 25.82
CA ASN A 196 -5.76 -14.09 24.40
C ASN A 196 -7.02 -13.75 23.57
N VAL A 197 -7.92 -12.91 24.07
CA VAL A 197 -9.09 -12.46 23.30
C VAL A 197 -8.88 -11.02 22.84
N LEU A 198 -8.76 -10.84 21.53
CA LEU A 198 -8.77 -9.53 20.87
C LEU A 198 -10.19 -8.96 20.90
N SER A 199 -10.41 -7.97 21.75
CA SER A 199 -11.66 -7.21 21.86
C SER A 199 -11.54 -5.93 21.05
N ILE A 200 -12.40 -5.76 20.06
CA ILE A 200 -12.41 -4.62 19.15
C ILE A 200 -13.70 -3.80 19.33
N ASP A 201 -13.55 -2.52 19.63
CA ASP A 201 -14.58 -1.51 19.43
C ASP A 201 -14.31 -0.78 18.10
N ALA A 202 -15.11 -1.09 17.09
CA ALA A 202 -15.10 -0.42 15.79
C ALA A 202 -15.95 0.86 15.87
N VAL A 203 -15.29 1.97 16.20
CA VAL A 203 -15.92 3.24 16.61
C VAL A 203 -16.48 4.02 15.42
N SER A 204 -15.70 4.15 14.34
CA SER A 204 -16.09 4.92 13.17
C SER A 204 -15.46 4.36 11.90
N ALA A 205 -16.11 4.64 10.76
CA ALA A 205 -15.61 4.24 9.45
C ALA A 205 -14.19 4.75 9.21
N GLY A 206 -13.29 3.87 8.77
CA GLY A 206 -11.88 4.19 8.61
C GLY A 206 -10.99 2.97 8.72
N ARG A 207 -9.70 3.20 9.01
CA ARG A 207 -8.67 2.17 9.08
C ARG A 207 -7.79 2.37 10.31
N SER A 208 -7.27 1.27 10.84
CA SER A 208 -6.30 1.27 11.93
C SER A 208 -5.38 0.07 11.76
N GLY A 209 -4.07 0.28 11.79
CA GLY A 209 -3.10 -0.80 11.97
C GLY A 209 -3.12 -1.28 13.43
N LEU A 210 -3.19 -2.59 13.61
CA LEU A 210 -3.10 -3.26 14.91
C LEU A 210 -1.71 -3.90 15.06
N LYS A 211 -0.99 -3.52 16.11
CA LYS A 211 0.27 -4.15 16.54
C LYS A 211 -0.05 -5.09 17.69
N ILE A 212 -0.09 -6.39 17.40
CA ILE A 212 -0.36 -7.46 18.37
C ILE A 212 0.98 -8.09 18.75
N ILE A 213 1.29 -8.12 20.04
CA ILE A 213 2.59 -8.59 20.55
C ILE A 213 2.34 -9.79 21.45
N GLU A 214 2.96 -10.93 21.15
CA GLU A 214 2.99 -12.07 22.06
C GLU A 214 4.14 -11.88 23.06
N ALA A 215 3.82 -11.92 24.35
CA ALA A 215 4.72 -11.49 25.42
C ALA A 215 5.89 -12.47 25.67
N THR A 216 5.73 -13.75 25.32
CA THR A 216 6.69 -14.82 25.66
C THR A 216 7.81 -14.92 24.64
N SER A 217 7.48 -14.98 23.35
CA SER A 217 8.42 -15.04 22.24
C SER A 217 8.84 -13.67 21.74
N GLY A 218 8.06 -12.62 22.04
CA GLY A 218 8.24 -11.28 21.46
C GLY A 218 7.75 -11.18 20.01
N ASP A 219 7.10 -12.22 19.47
CA ASP A 219 6.60 -12.22 18.10
C ASP A 219 5.53 -11.14 17.93
N VAL A 220 5.74 -10.27 16.93
CA VAL A 220 4.81 -9.18 16.61
C VAL A 220 4.04 -9.50 15.34
N ARG A 221 2.72 -9.24 15.37
CA ARG A 221 1.87 -9.20 14.19
C ARG A 221 1.39 -7.79 13.93
N TYR A 222 1.52 -7.37 12.67
CA TYR A 222 0.86 -6.18 12.14
C TYR A 222 -0.29 -6.63 11.24
N VAL A 223 -1.49 -6.09 11.48
CA VAL A 223 -2.69 -6.37 10.68
C VAL A 223 -3.62 -5.15 10.66
N GLY A 224 -4.14 -4.81 9.49
CA GLY A 224 -5.11 -3.73 9.34
C GLY A 224 -6.51 -4.13 9.77
N ALA A 225 -7.21 -3.23 10.45
CA ALA A 225 -8.64 -3.30 10.69
C ALA A 225 -9.33 -2.17 9.91
N ARG A 226 -10.19 -2.54 8.95
CA ARG A 226 -11.01 -1.61 8.16
C ARG A 226 -12.44 -1.63 8.67
N VAL A 227 -12.94 -0.49 9.11
CA VAL A 227 -14.30 -0.33 9.62
C VAL A 227 -15.20 0.23 8.53
N LYS A 228 -16.30 -0.47 8.24
CA LYS A 228 -17.27 -0.07 7.20
C LYS A 228 -17.95 1.27 7.51
N ASN A 229 -18.40 1.92 6.45
CA ASN A 229 -19.40 2.99 6.54
C ASN A 229 -20.69 2.47 7.17
N ALA A 230 -21.51 3.37 7.69
CA ALA A 230 -22.80 3.02 8.30
C ALA A 230 -23.77 2.35 7.32
N ASP A 231 -23.62 2.60 6.01
CA ASP A 231 -24.40 1.97 4.93
C ASP A 231 -23.87 0.59 4.51
N GLY A 232 -22.80 0.09 5.16
CA GLY A 232 -22.18 -1.20 4.88
C GLY A 232 -21.15 -1.21 3.75
N THR A 233 -20.92 -0.07 3.08
CA THR A 233 -19.85 0.09 2.09
C THR A 233 -18.48 0.24 2.76
N ASN A 234 -17.40 0.02 2.01
CA ASN A 234 -16.05 0.23 2.54
C ASN A 234 -15.71 1.73 2.61
N PRO A 235 -14.93 2.15 3.62
CA PRO A 235 -14.47 3.52 3.70
C PRO A 235 -13.53 3.84 2.53
N GLY A 236 -13.70 5.00 1.91
CA GLY A 236 -12.78 5.54 0.92
C GLY A 236 -11.61 6.29 1.57
N MET A 237 -11.27 7.45 0.99
CA MET A 237 -10.46 8.47 1.66
C MET A 237 -11.15 8.97 2.95
N PRO A 238 -10.40 9.44 3.96
CA PRO A 238 -10.98 9.97 5.18
C PRO A 238 -11.91 11.16 4.94
N LYS A 239 -12.93 11.32 5.79
CA LYS A 239 -13.83 12.50 5.77
C LYS A 239 -13.25 13.70 6.52
N TYR A 240 -11.93 13.84 6.50
CA TYR A 240 -11.16 14.95 7.04
C TYR A 240 -9.92 15.13 6.17
N LEU A 241 -9.30 16.30 6.21
CA LEU A 241 -8.14 16.61 5.38
C LEU A 241 -7.00 15.64 5.76
N SER A 242 -6.68 14.71 4.85
CA SER A 242 -5.80 13.60 5.17
C SER A 242 -4.32 13.94 5.02
N MET A 243 -3.47 13.32 5.84
CA MET A 243 -2.02 13.48 5.74
C MET A 243 -1.36 12.22 5.20
N GLY A 244 -0.37 12.39 4.33
CA GLY A 244 0.42 11.30 3.79
C GLY A 244 1.91 11.58 3.79
N SER A 245 2.69 10.50 3.68
CA SER A 245 4.15 10.56 3.63
C SER A 245 4.72 9.56 2.62
N VAL A 246 5.86 9.90 2.00
CA VAL A 246 6.60 8.99 1.12
C VAL A 246 7.17 7.83 1.93
N SER A 247 7.28 6.66 1.31
CA SER A 247 8.00 5.53 1.88
C SER A 247 8.53 4.60 0.79
N GLN A 248 9.74 4.09 0.96
CA GLN A 248 10.42 3.22 -0.01
C GLN A 248 10.34 1.71 0.35
N ASP A 249 9.58 1.34 1.39
CA ASP A 249 9.53 -0.03 1.94
C ASP A 249 10.91 -0.62 2.27
N THR A 250 11.89 0.24 2.56
CA THR A 250 13.15 -0.20 3.16
C THR A 250 12.90 -0.69 4.59
N GLU A 251 13.83 -1.47 5.13
CA GLU A 251 13.71 -1.94 6.51
C GLU A 251 13.57 -0.77 7.51
N GLY A 252 14.37 0.30 7.34
CA GLY A 252 14.30 1.50 8.19
C GLY A 252 12.96 2.21 8.12
N ASP A 253 12.41 2.38 6.91
CA ASP A 253 11.09 3.00 6.71
C ASP A 253 9.98 2.16 7.33
N LEU A 254 9.98 0.85 7.08
CA LEU A 254 8.95 -0.04 7.62
C LEU A 254 9.04 -0.14 9.14
N ASN A 255 10.24 -0.17 9.71
CA ASN A 255 10.44 -0.16 11.15
C ASN A 255 9.93 1.14 11.78
N PHE A 256 10.13 2.29 11.11
CA PHE A 256 9.52 3.55 11.52
C PHE A 256 8.00 3.44 11.58
N TRP A 257 7.34 3.01 10.50
CA TRP A 257 5.87 2.93 10.48
C TRP A 257 5.28 1.90 11.45
N ARG A 258 6.01 0.80 11.69
CA ARG A 258 5.65 -0.28 12.62
C ARG A 258 5.82 0.09 14.10
N ASP A 259 6.51 1.18 14.40
CA ASP A 259 6.66 1.68 15.77
C ASP A 259 5.41 2.44 16.25
N SER A 260 4.25 1.76 16.20
CA SER A 260 2.98 2.33 16.61
C SER A 260 2.92 2.60 18.12
N ALA A 261 2.35 3.75 18.49
CA ALA A 261 2.06 4.14 19.85
C ALA A 261 0.64 4.71 19.95
N ASN A 262 0.21 5.12 21.14
CA ASN A 262 -1.10 5.75 21.38
C ASN A 262 -0.99 7.19 21.90
N ASP A 263 0.21 7.77 21.83
CA ASP A 263 0.53 9.14 22.21
C ASP A 263 1.16 9.89 21.04
N LEU A 264 1.77 11.05 21.30
CA LEU A 264 2.44 11.85 20.26
C LEU A 264 3.67 11.18 19.62
N LYS A 265 4.13 10.03 20.14
CA LYS A 265 5.20 9.25 19.53
C LYS A 265 4.68 8.28 18.46
N ASN A 266 3.36 8.20 18.27
CA ASN A 266 2.76 7.38 17.23
C ASN A 266 3.23 7.83 15.85
N LYS A 267 3.19 6.91 14.88
CA LYS A 267 3.75 7.10 13.52
C LYS A 267 2.66 7.04 12.47
N ARG A 268 1.43 7.36 12.83
CA ARG A 268 0.30 7.22 11.91
C ARG A 268 0.31 8.34 10.86
N THR A 269 0.02 7.97 9.62
CA THR A 269 -0.53 8.82 8.56
C THR A 269 -1.78 8.14 7.99
N ASP A 270 -2.56 8.83 7.16
CA ASP A 270 -3.69 8.19 6.45
C ASP A 270 -3.22 7.55 5.15
N VAL A 271 -2.28 8.19 4.46
CA VAL A 271 -1.74 7.78 3.15
C VAL A 271 -0.26 7.47 3.28
N ARG A 272 0.18 6.40 2.60
CA ARG A 272 1.58 6.17 2.24
C ARG A 272 1.67 6.24 0.72
N TYR A 273 2.69 6.90 0.18
CA TYR A 273 2.91 6.87 -1.26
C TYR A 273 4.33 6.47 -1.65
N ILE A 274 4.44 5.93 -2.87
CA ILE A 274 5.69 5.50 -3.48
C ILE A 274 5.65 5.72 -4.99
N TYR A 275 6.82 5.88 -5.60
CA TYR A 275 6.96 5.99 -7.04
C TYR A 275 6.90 4.62 -7.72
N ILE A 276 6.14 4.56 -8.80
CA ILE A 276 6.17 3.52 -9.83
C ILE A 276 6.72 4.19 -11.09
N ASN A 277 8.05 4.14 -11.25
CA ASN A 277 8.79 4.89 -12.26
C ASN A 277 9.85 4.05 -12.97
N GLY A 278 10.65 4.69 -13.81
CA GLY A 278 11.71 4.04 -14.59
C GLY A 278 11.26 3.49 -15.96
N GLY A 279 10.00 3.73 -16.32
CA GLY A 279 9.43 3.37 -17.61
C GLY A 279 9.32 1.87 -17.88
N PRO A 280 8.74 1.49 -19.03
CA PRO A 280 8.61 0.10 -19.45
C PRO A 280 9.94 -0.53 -19.89
N LYS A 281 11.03 0.24 -19.99
CA LYS A 281 12.35 -0.20 -20.44
C LYS A 281 13.36 -0.18 -19.30
N GLY A 282 13.22 -1.11 -18.36
CA GLY A 282 14.17 -1.28 -17.27
C GLY A 282 13.78 -0.58 -15.97
N GLY A 283 12.53 -0.17 -15.82
CA GLY A 283 12.02 0.49 -14.61
C GLY A 283 11.59 -0.45 -13.49
N TRP A 284 10.58 -0.01 -12.73
CA TRP A 284 10.08 -0.63 -11.50
C TRP A 284 9.86 -2.15 -11.52
N ARG A 285 9.49 -2.72 -12.68
CA ARG A 285 9.33 -4.17 -12.86
C ARG A 285 10.65 -4.91 -12.95
N SER A 286 11.67 -4.29 -13.55
CA SER A 286 12.99 -4.86 -13.73
C SER A 286 13.86 -4.73 -12.47
N TRP A 287 13.75 -3.61 -11.75
CA TRP A 287 14.55 -3.38 -10.53
C TRP A 287 14.30 -4.44 -9.46
N THR A 288 13.03 -4.81 -9.25
CA THR A 288 12.66 -5.80 -8.25
C THR A 288 13.21 -7.19 -8.56
N MET A 289 13.26 -7.56 -9.83
CA MET A 289 13.89 -8.82 -10.28
C MET A 289 15.41 -8.84 -10.03
N GLN A 290 16.09 -7.69 -10.16
CA GLN A 290 17.52 -7.57 -9.88
C GLN A 290 17.84 -7.68 -8.38
N ASP A 291 16.91 -7.28 -7.52
CA ASP A 291 16.99 -7.43 -6.06
C ASP A 291 16.59 -8.84 -5.54
N GLY A 292 16.38 -9.80 -6.45
CA GLY A 292 15.90 -11.14 -6.10
C GLY A 292 14.44 -11.18 -5.63
N LYS A 293 13.66 -10.13 -5.89
CA LYS A 293 12.20 -10.07 -5.69
C LYS A 293 11.48 -10.45 -6.98
N GLY A 294 10.18 -10.74 -6.91
CA GLY A 294 9.35 -11.05 -8.08
C GLY A 294 8.91 -9.82 -8.87
N ASP A 295 8.59 -10.02 -10.15
CA ASP A 295 8.02 -8.98 -11.02
C ASP A 295 6.76 -8.38 -10.38
N GLY A 296 6.71 -7.06 -10.23
CA GLY A 296 5.60 -6.34 -9.61
C GLY A 296 5.62 -6.29 -8.08
N ASP A 297 6.62 -6.88 -7.41
CA ASP A 297 6.69 -6.92 -5.94
C ASP A 297 6.79 -5.54 -5.28
N ARG A 298 7.30 -4.53 -5.99
CA ARG A 298 7.31 -3.14 -5.50
C ARG A 298 5.89 -2.66 -5.20
N ALA A 299 4.95 -2.87 -6.12
CA ALA A 299 3.57 -2.48 -5.92
C ALA A 299 2.84 -3.42 -4.95
N ARG A 300 3.01 -4.75 -5.10
CA ARG A 300 2.36 -5.74 -4.21
C ARG A 300 2.76 -5.56 -2.76
N THR A 301 4.06 -5.46 -2.47
CA THR A 301 4.55 -5.33 -1.09
C THR A 301 4.09 -4.01 -0.48
N PHE A 302 4.10 -2.93 -1.25
CA PHE A 302 3.66 -1.63 -0.78
C PHE A 302 2.17 -1.60 -0.38
N ILE A 303 1.30 -2.24 -1.18
CA ILE A 303 -0.11 -2.40 -0.81
C ILE A 303 -0.24 -3.26 0.44
N LYS A 304 0.45 -4.41 0.50
CA LYS A 304 0.43 -5.33 1.65
C LYS A 304 0.82 -4.64 2.96
N GLU A 305 1.94 -3.93 2.96
CA GLU A 305 2.43 -3.25 4.17
C GLU A 305 1.53 -2.07 4.54
N SER A 306 1.01 -1.32 3.57
CA SER A 306 0.04 -0.24 3.84
C SER A 306 -1.25 -0.78 4.46
N GLN A 307 -1.76 -1.92 3.97
CA GLN A 307 -2.90 -2.62 4.57
C GLN A 307 -2.62 -3.05 6.01
N LYS A 308 -1.46 -3.67 6.29
CA LYS A 308 -1.06 -4.06 7.66
C LYS A 308 -1.01 -2.87 8.62
N LEU A 309 -0.58 -1.71 8.13
CA LEU A 309 -0.45 -0.47 8.89
C LEU A 309 -1.77 0.33 8.98
N GLY A 310 -2.83 -0.11 8.30
CA GLY A 310 -4.11 0.61 8.23
C GLY A 310 -4.02 1.94 7.48
N MET A 311 -3.17 2.01 6.45
CA MET A 311 -2.91 3.19 5.63
C MET A 311 -3.34 2.93 4.17
N ILE A 312 -3.71 3.99 3.46
CA ILE A 312 -4.14 3.94 2.06
C ILE A 312 -2.91 4.05 1.16
N PRO A 313 -2.63 3.06 0.29
CA PRO A 313 -1.49 3.12 -0.63
C PRO A 313 -1.78 4.07 -1.80
N PHE A 314 -0.83 4.94 -2.10
CA PHE A 314 -0.82 5.81 -3.28
C PHE A 314 0.40 5.50 -4.15
N PHE A 315 0.22 5.49 -5.46
CA PHE A 315 1.29 5.34 -6.43
C PHE A 315 1.46 6.61 -7.25
N VAL A 316 2.69 7.08 -7.37
CA VAL A 316 3.06 8.08 -8.37
C VAL A 316 3.47 7.31 -9.62
N PHE A 317 2.59 7.26 -10.62
CA PHE A 317 2.86 6.58 -11.88
C PHE A 317 3.59 7.55 -12.82
N TYR A 318 4.92 7.41 -12.86
CA TYR A 318 5.84 8.35 -13.50
C TYR A 318 6.68 7.61 -14.55
N ASN A 319 6.05 7.30 -15.68
CA ASN A 319 6.62 6.40 -16.69
C ASN A 319 6.74 7.05 -18.07
N ILE A 320 6.24 8.28 -18.29
CA ILE A 320 6.56 9.06 -19.49
C ILE A 320 7.87 9.82 -19.26
N PRO A 321 8.06 10.60 -18.17
CA PRO A 321 9.36 11.23 -17.91
C PRO A 321 10.44 10.22 -17.48
N ASP A 322 10.02 9.09 -16.91
CA ASP A 322 10.88 7.94 -16.62
C ASP A 322 11.98 8.28 -15.59
N ASN A 323 13.22 8.44 -16.03
CA ASN A 323 14.40 8.77 -15.22
C ASN A 323 15.07 10.07 -15.68
N ASP A 324 14.53 10.76 -16.70
CA ASP A 324 15.09 11.99 -17.25
C ASP A 324 13.98 13.02 -17.53
N GLU A 325 13.79 13.91 -16.55
CA GLU A 325 12.68 14.84 -16.46
C GLU A 325 12.85 16.02 -17.43
N ASN A 326 12.58 15.82 -18.73
CA ASN A 326 12.61 16.91 -19.70
C ASN A 326 11.69 16.71 -20.91
N PHE A 327 11.30 17.82 -21.53
CA PHE A 327 10.42 17.87 -22.70
C PHE A 327 10.87 16.97 -23.87
N LYS A 328 12.17 16.87 -24.14
CA LYS A 328 12.68 16.10 -25.28
C LYS A 328 12.48 14.60 -25.05
N VAL A 329 12.70 14.14 -23.83
CA VAL A 329 12.48 12.74 -23.42
C VAL A 329 11.00 12.41 -23.51
N ASP A 330 10.14 13.22 -22.90
CA ASP A 330 8.69 13.05 -22.93
C ASP A 330 8.15 12.92 -24.37
N ILE A 331 8.54 13.85 -25.25
CA ILE A 331 8.15 13.82 -26.66
C ILE A 331 8.63 12.54 -27.34
N SER A 332 9.89 12.14 -27.10
CA SER A 332 10.45 10.94 -27.71
C SER A 332 9.72 9.66 -27.27
N HIS A 333 9.32 9.60 -25.99
CA HIS A 333 8.58 8.47 -25.42
C HIS A 333 7.17 8.41 -25.97
N ILE A 334 6.40 9.50 -25.91
CA ILE A 334 5.01 9.48 -26.38
C ILE A 334 4.91 9.26 -27.89
N GLN A 335 5.93 9.60 -28.68
CA GLN A 335 5.96 9.36 -30.12
C GLN A 335 6.51 7.98 -30.49
N SER A 336 7.15 7.28 -29.55
CA SER A 336 7.69 5.95 -29.78
C SER A 336 6.63 4.87 -29.61
N LYS A 337 6.31 4.16 -30.70
CA LYS A 337 5.35 3.05 -30.67
C LYS A 337 5.76 1.96 -29.67
N ASP A 338 7.02 1.51 -29.73
CA ASP A 338 7.55 0.45 -28.87
C ASP A 338 7.50 0.85 -27.39
N TYR A 339 7.84 2.10 -27.08
CA TYR A 339 7.76 2.62 -25.72
C TYR A 339 6.31 2.65 -25.23
N MET A 340 5.40 3.23 -26.02
CA MET A 340 3.99 3.34 -25.62
C MET A 340 3.29 1.98 -25.52
N GLU A 341 3.65 0.98 -26.34
CA GLU A 341 3.12 -0.37 -26.17
C GLU A 341 3.53 -0.99 -24.82
N GLY A 342 4.78 -0.74 -24.40
CA GLY A 342 5.26 -1.11 -23.06
C GLY A 342 4.53 -0.34 -21.96
N TYR A 343 4.36 0.97 -22.13
CA TYR A 343 3.66 1.85 -21.18
C TYR A 343 2.25 1.35 -20.86
N TYR A 344 1.43 1.06 -21.88
CA TYR A 344 0.06 0.56 -21.65
C TYR A 344 0.03 -0.82 -20.99
N LYS A 345 1.01 -1.68 -21.31
CA LYS A 345 1.15 -3.00 -20.65
C LYS A 345 1.48 -2.84 -19.17
N ASP A 346 2.40 -1.93 -18.83
CA ASP A 346 2.79 -1.66 -17.45
C ASP A 346 1.68 -0.98 -16.65
N LEU A 347 0.97 -0.02 -17.24
CA LEU A 347 -0.22 0.57 -16.64
C LEU A 347 -1.26 -0.52 -16.34
N LYS A 348 -1.60 -1.35 -17.34
CA LYS A 348 -2.53 -2.46 -17.15
C LYS A 348 -2.07 -3.41 -16.05
N TYR A 349 -0.78 -3.71 -15.99
CA TYR A 349 -0.21 -4.61 -15.00
C TYR A 349 -0.31 -4.03 -13.58
N LEU A 350 -0.01 -2.74 -13.37
CA LEU A 350 -0.23 -2.07 -12.09
C LEU A 350 -1.71 -2.13 -11.67
N LEU A 351 -2.63 -1.88 -12.61
CA LEU A 351 -4.08 -1.94 -12.32
C LEU A 351 -4.53 -3.36 -11.95
N ASP A 352 -3.94 -4.40 -12.55
CA ASP A 352 -4.22 -5.78 -12.15
C ASP A 352 -3.69 -6.09 -10.76
N ILE A 353 -2.46 -5.64 -10.43
CA ILE A 353 -1.92 -5.74 -9.08
C ILE A 353 -2.86 -5.07 -8.07
N CYS A 354 -3.38 -3.88 -8.35
CA CYS A 354 -4.31 -3.20 -7.45
C CYS A 354 -5.58 -4.04 -7.17
N LYS A 355 -6.10 -4.75 -8.18
CA LYS A 355 -7.27 -5.64 -8.01
C LYS A 355 -7.00 -6.89 -7.19
N GLU A 356 -5.76 -7.38 -7.18
CA GLU A 356 -5.39 -8.54 -6.36
C GLU A 356 -5.68 -8.29 -4.87
N PHE A 357 -5.69 -7.03 -4.45
CA PHE A 357 -5.97 -6.61 -3.07
C PHE A 357 -7.43 -6.20 -2.82
N GLY A 358 -8.33 -6.57 -3.73
CA GLY A 358 -9.77 -6.48 -3.56
C GLY A 358 -10.34 -5.09 -3.83
N ASP A 359 -11.22 -4.66 -2.94
CA ASP A 359 -12.05 -3.45 -3.05
C ASP A 359 -11.56 -2.29 -2.18
N ASP A 360 -10.28 -2.30 -1.83
CA ASP A 360 -9.67 -1.20 -1.07
C ASP A 360 -9.33 0.00 -1.95
N THR A 361 -9.29 1.17 -1.33
CA THR A 361 -8.88 2.39 -2.02
C THR A 361 -7.38 2.32 -2.33
N VAL A 362 -7.03 2.52 -3.60
CA VAL A 362 -5.65 2.71 -4.04
C VAL A 362 -5.59 4.00 -4.84
N GLY A 363 -4.69 4.90 -4.43
CA GLY A 363 -4.48 6.19 -5.07
C GLY A 363 -3.49 6.10 -6.23
N ILE A 364 -3.71 6.85 -7.32
CA ILE A 364 -2.73 6.97 -8.42
C ILE A 364 -2.60 8.43 -8.86
N ILE A 365 -1.38 8.96 -8.83
CA ILE A 365 -1.03 10.28 -9.38
C ILE A 365 -0.33 10.02 -10.72
N PHE A 366 -0.92 10.53 -11.80
CA PHE A 366 -0.41 10.30 -13.15
C PHE A 366 0.56 11.37 -13.60
N GLU A 367 1.68 10.86 -14.13
CA GLU A 367 2.66 11.56 -14.96
C GLU A 367 2.93 12.99 -14.50
N PRO A 368 3.45 13.17 -13.26
CA PRO A 368 4.08 14.42 -12.88
C PRO A 368 4.90 15.03 -14.01
N ASP A 369 4.94 16.37 -14.10
CA ASP A 369 5.74 17.17 -15.03
C ASP A 369 5.42 17.04 -16.53
N PHE A 370 4.86 15.92 -16.99
CA PHE A 370 4.63 15.63 -18.40
C PHE A 370 3.77 16.71 -19.07
N LEU A 371 2.57 16.96 -18.54
CA LEU A 371 1.68 17.99 -19.07
C LEU A 371 2.24 19.40 -18.86
N GLY A 372 3.06 19.59 -17.81
CA GLY A 372 3.75 20.84 -17.56
C GLY A 372 4.75 21.16 -18.66
N TYR A 373 5.56 20.19 -19.07
CA TYR A 373 6.49 20.32 -20.20
C TYR A 373 5.76 20.52 -21.52
N MET A 374 4.66 19.80 -21.75
CA MET A 374 3.85 20.00 -22.97
C MET A 374 3.34 21.43 -23.04
N MET A 375 2.84 21.98 -21.94
CA MET A 375 2.34 23.35 -21.89
C MET A 375 3.46 24.38 -22.08
N GLN A 376 4.57 24.21 -21.36
CA GLN A 376 5.64 25.20 -21.31
C GLN A 376 6.43 25.28 -22.61
N GLN A 377 6.74 24.14 -23.24
CA GLN A 377 7.79 24.08 -24.27
C GLN A 377 7.29 23.72 -25.66
N SER A 378 6.07 23.22 -25.82
CA SER A 378 5.57 22.83 -27.15
C SER A 378 5.14 24.01 -28.02
N GLY A 379 4.72 25.12 -27.41
CA GLY A 379 4.07 26.24 -28.09
C GLY A 379 2.73 25.88 -28.77
N LYS A 380 2.11 24.77 -28.36
CA LYS A 380 0.95 24.14 -29.04
C LYS A 380 -0.13 23.76 -28.03
N ARG A 381 -1.34 23.55 -28.54
CA ARG A 381 -2.42 22.94 -27.79
C ARG A 381 -2.22 21.42 -27.65
N PRO A 382 -2.75 20.75 -26.61
CA PRO A 382 -2.59 19.29 -26.46
C PRO A 382 -3.05 18.47 -27.67
N SER A 383 -4.09 18.95 -28.36
CA SER A 383 -4.64 18.32 -29.57
C SER A 383 -3.71 18.42 -30.80
N GLU A 384 -2.68 19.27 -30.76
CA GLU A 384 -1.73 19.55 -31.84
C GLU A 384 -0.35 18.90 -31.60
N ILE A 385 -0.14 18.28 -30.44
CA ILE A 385 1.11 17.61 -30.06
C ILE A 385 0.98 16.12 -30.38
N PRO A 386 1.73 15.57 -31.35
CA PRO A 386 1.61 14.16 -31.74
C PRO A 386 2.02 13.20 -30.62
N ALA A 387 1.22 12.16 -30.42
CA ALA A 387 1.48 11.04 -29.50
C ALA A 387 0.95 9.73 -30.10
N THR A 388 1.66 8.62 -29.94
CA THR A 388 1.34 7.32 -30.55
C THR A 388 0.31 6.56 -29.71
N VAL A 389 -0.93 7.03 -29.70
CA VAL A 389 -2.06 6.45 -28.96
C VAL A 389 -2.54 5.13 -29.56
N ASP A 390 -2.31 4.90 -30.86
CA ASP A 390 -2.54 3.62 -31.52
C ASP A 390 -1.83 2.44 -30.81
N ALA A 391 -0.77 2.71 -30.05
CA ALA A 391 -0.07 1.74 -29.22
C ALA A 391 -0.96 1.10 -28.14
N ALA A 392 -1.99 1.80 -27.66
CA ALA A 392 -2.99 1.22 -26.75
C ALA A 392 -3.69 0.02 -27.39
N TYR A 393 -3.94 0.06 -28.70
CA TYR A 393 -4.58 -1.02 -29.43
C TYR A 393 -3.59 -2.08 -29.92
N SER A 394 -2.44 -1.67 -30.45
CA SER A 394 -1.45 -2.63 -30.97
C SER A 394 -0.76 -3.44 -29.86
N SER A 395 -0.72 -2.91 -28.63
CA SER A 395 -0.32 -3.68 -27.44
C SER A 395 -1.33 -4.74 -27.01
N GLY A 396 -2.57 -4.70 -27.53
CA GLY A 396 -3.69 -5.56 -27.13
C GLY A 396 -4.43 -5.11 -25.88
N ILE A 397 -4.08 -3.95 -25.30
CA ILE A 397 -4.76 -3.41 -24.11
C ILE A 397 -6.14 -2.85 -24.47
N LEU A 398 -6.26 -2.14 -25.59
CA LEU A 398 -7.54 -1.72 -26.15
C LEU A 398 -7.83 -2.48 -27.47
N SER A 399 -9.10 -2.54 -27.84
CA SER A 399 -9.61 -3.20 -29.04
C SER A 399 -10.34 -2.18 -29.91
N LYS A 400 -9.91 -2.03 -31.17
CA LYS A 400 -10.49 -1.06 -32.11
C LYS A 400 -11.97 -1.28 -32.40
N ASP A 401 -12.46 -2.50 -32.23
CA ASP A 401 -13.86 -2.86 -32.49
C ASP A 401 -14.78 -2.66 -31.27
N LYS A 402 -14.21 -2.47 -30.07
CA LYS A 402 -14.97 -2.46 -28.80
C LYS A 402 -14.78 -1.20 -27.98
N ASP A 403 -13.58 -0.62 -28.01
CA ASP A 403 -13.22 0.54 -27.21
C ASP A 403 -13.30 1.82 -28.05
N PRO A 404 -13.48 3.01 -27.42
CA PRO A 404 -13.50 4.28 -28.14
C PRO A 404 -12.23 4.47 -28.96
N LYS A 405 -12.35 5.14 -30.12
CA LYS A 405 -11.20 5.60 -30.90
C LYS A 405 -10.64 6.88 -30.28
N PHE A 406 -9.33 6.92 -30.05
CA PHE A 406 -8.60 8.10 -29.62
C PHE A 406 -7.65 8.58 -30.72
N GLU A 407 -7.49 9.89 -30.84
CA GLU A 407 -6.60 10.51 -31.82
C GLU A 407 -5.13 10.40 -31.39
N ASN A 408 -4.20 10.35 -32.34
CA ASN A 408 -2.76 10.25 -32.06
C ASN A 408 -2.15 11.62 -31.66
N ASN A 409 -2.61 12.17 -30.54
CA ASN A 409 -2.12 13.40 -29.93
C ASN A 409 -2.20 13.34 -28.39
N VAL A 410 -1.67 14.35 -27.69
CA VAL A 410 -1.65 14.38 -26.22
C VAL A 410 -3.07 14.32 -25.63
N THR A 411 -4.06 14.97 -26.24
CA THR A 411 -5.47 14.82 -25.81
C THR A 411 -5.95 13.37 -25.90
N GLY A 412 -5.65 12.67 -26.99
CA GLY A 412 -5.98 11.26 -27.14
C GLY A 412 -5.21 10.36 -26.17
N LEU A 413 -3.95 10.68 -25.87
CA LEU A 413 -3.12 9.95 -24.93
C LEU A 413 -3.73 9.99 -23.53
N VAL A 414 -3.97 11.18 -22.97
CA VAL A 414 -4.60 11.35 -21.65
C VAL A 414 -5.96 10.66 -21.58
N ASN A 415 -6.80 10.83 -22.61
CA ASN A 415 -8.10 10.16 -22.68
C ASN A 415 -7.99 8.63 -22.68
N SER A 416 -7.04 8.08 -23.43
CA SER A 416 -6.84 6.63 -23.50
C SER A 416 -6.28 6.04 -22.19
N ILE A 417 -5.45 6.80 -21.46
CA ILE A 417 -4.97 6.43 -20.12
C ILE A 417 -6.14 6.39 -19.15
N ASN A 418 -6.91 7.47 -19.08
CA ASN A 418 -8.09 7.55 -18.20
C ASN A 418 -9.11 6.44 -18.53
N TYR A 419 -9.35 6.18 -19.83
CA TYR A 419 -10.23 5.10 -20.25
C TYR A 419 -9.68 3.72 -19.86
N THR A 420 -8.37 3.49 -19.98
CA THR A 420 -7.72 2.24 -19.56
C THR A 420 -7.93 2.00 -18.06
N VAL A 421 -7.76 3.05 -17.24
CA VAL A 421 -8.06 2.99 -15.80
C VAL A 421 -9.53 2.66 -15.56
N LYS A 422 -10.45 3.41 -16.16
CA LYS A 422 -11.90 3.16 -16.03
C LYS A 422 -12.31 1.74 -16.45
N LYS A 423 -11.77 1.25 -17.56
CA LYS A 423 -12.09 -0.08 -18.11
C LYS A 423 -11.61 -1.20 -17.20
N TYR A 424 -10.39 -1.06 -16.70
CA TYR A 424 -9.77 -2.14 -15.96
C TYR A 424 -9.99 -2.03 -14.47
N TYR A 425 -9.81 -0.86 -13.85
CA TYR A 425 -9.97 -0.66 -12.42
C TYR A 425 -10.93 0.51 -12.14
N PRO A 426 -12.25 0.34 -12.36
CA PRO A 426 -13.22 1.44 -12.27
C PRO A 426 -13.34 2.09 -10.89
N GLN A 427 -12.85 1.43 -9.84
CA GLN A 427 -12.80 1.95 -8.47
C GLN A 427 -11.50 2.71 -8.14
N ALA A 428 -10.60 2.88 -9.12
CA ALA A 428 -9.34 3.61 -8.95
C ALA A 428 -9.60 5.02 -8.41
N TYR A 429 -8.80 5.43 -7.43
CA TYR A 429 -8.81 6.81 -6.97
C TYR A 429 -7.63 7.55 -7.61
N TYR A 430 -7.83 8.15 -8.78
CA TYR A 430 -6.71 8.68 -9.56
C TYR A 430 -6.87 10.16 -9.92
N GLY A 431 -5.76 10.81 -10.25
CA GLY A 431 -5.71 12.20 -10.66
C GLY A 431 -4.46 12.55 -11.46
N TRP A 432 -4.48 13.72 -12.08
CA TRP A 432 -3.37 14.25 -12.88
C TRP A 432 -2.65 15.36 -12.13
N GLN A 433 -1.32 15.34 -12.20
CA GLN A 433 -0.47 16.32 -11.54
C GLN A 433 -0.33 17.60 -12.36
N PHE A 434 -0.32 18.75 -11.67
CA PHE A 434 -0.16 20.10 -12.18
C PHE A 434 1.12 20.71 -11.61
N ASN A 435 1.78 21.55 -12.41
CA ASN A 435 2.99 22.24 -11.99
C ASN A 435 2.77 23.75 -11.89
N ILE A 436 3.37 24.37 -10.88
CA ILE A 436 3.41 25.85 -10.73
C ILE A 436 4.30 26.55 -11.77
N TRP A 437 5.14 25.79 -12.48
CA TRP A 437 6.09 26.29 -13.49
C TRP A 437 5.63 26.07 -14.94
N SER A 438 4.49 25.40 -15.15
CA SER A 438 4.00 24.96 -16.47
C SER A 438 3.72 26.08 -17.47
N PHE A 439 3.34 27.27 -16.99
CA PHE A 439 3.06 28.41 -17.85
C PHE A 439 4.34 29.19 -18.17
N ASP A 440 4.66 29.35 -19.45
CA ASP A 440 5.79 30.16 -19.89
C ASP A 440 5.40 31.63 -20.14
N SER A 441 6.12 32.55 -19.52
CA SER A 441 5.98 33.98 -19.77
C SER A 441 7.18 34.75 -19.21
N THR A 442 7.65 35.75 -19.98
CA THR A 442 8.70 36.69 -19.54
C THR A 442 8.28 37.58 -18.38
N ASP A 443 6.97 37.64 -18.08
CA ASP A 443 6.46 38.36 -16.91
C ASP A 443 6.64 37.58 -15.61
N ILE A 444 6.94 36.27 -15.66
CA ILE A 444 7.19 35.48 -14.45
C ILE A 444 8.61 35.81 -13.93
N PRO A 445 8.77 36.21 -12.66
CA PRO A 445 10.09 36.45 -12.08
C PRO A 445 10.97 35.19 -12.11
N GLY A 446 12.29 35.35 -12.05
CA GLY A 446 13.22 34.21 -11.97
C GLY A 446 12.98 33.32 -10.75
N GLN A 447 12.47 33.89 -9.66
CA GLN A 447 12.02 33.19 -8.45
C GLN A 447 10.71 32.41 -8.65
N GLY A 448 10.07 32.49 -9.81
CA GLY A 448 8.86 31.75 -10.14
C GLY A 448 7.56 32.52 -9.88
N LEU A 449 6.47 31.90 -10.33
CA LEU A 449 5.14 32.51 -10.42
C LEU A 449 4.64 33.08 -9.09
N LEU A 450 4.84 32.35 -8.00
CA LEU A 450 4.24 32.69 -6.71
C LEU A 450 4.91 33.87 -6.01
N HIS A 451 6.10 34.26 -6.47
CA HIS A 451 6.80 35.46 -6.03
C HIS A 451 6.30 36.73 -6.72
N LYS A 452 5.38 36.65 -7.70
CA LYS A 452 4.94 37.80 -8.51
C LYS A 452 4.45 38.99 -7.66
N THR A 453 3.83 38.73 -6.51
CA THR A 453 3.38 39.78 -5.57
C THR A 453 4.51 40.63 -5.00
N GLU A 454 5.73 40.10 -4.91
CA GLU A 454 6.90 40.83 -4.42
C GLU A 454 7.41 41.86 -5.44
N PHE A 455 7.06 41.69 -6.73
CA PHE A 455 7.55 42.53 -7.82
C PHE A 455 6.56 43.62 -8.24
N ILE A 456 5.26 43.31 -8.23
CA ILE A 456 4.22 44.23 -8.73
C ILE A 456 3.14 44.55 -7.70
N GLY A 457 3.36 44.19 -6.44
CA GLY A 457 2.43 44.39 -5.33
C GLY A 457 1.39 43.28 -5.19
N GLN A 458 0.78 43.20 -4.00
CA GLN A 458 -0.14 42.11 -3.61
C GLN A 458 -1.34 41.96 -4.54
N GLU A 459 -2.08 43.04 -4.80
CA GLU A 459 -3.30 43.00 -5.61
C GLU A 459 -3.02 42.54 -7.05
N LYS A 460 -2.17 43.28 -7.78
CA LYS A 460 -1.84 42.96 -9.18
C LYS A 460 -1.12 41.62 -9.33
N GLY A 461 -0.24 41.28 -8.39
CA GLY A 461 0.48 40.01 -8.40
C GLY A 461 -0.47 38.82 -8.23
N ARG A 462 -1.42 38.90 -7.29
CA ARG A 462 -2.43 37.86 -7.07
C ARG A 462 -3.38 37.71 -8.24
N ASP A 463 -3.76 38.80 -8.91
CA ASP A 463 -4.58 38.71 -10.11
C ASP A 463 -3.84 38.04 -11.27
N PHE A 464 -2.56 38.36 -11.47
CA PHE A 464 -1.70 37.65 -12.43
C PHE A 464 -1.62 36.14 -12.10
N ILE A 465 -1.41 35.77 -10.84
CA ILE A 465 -1.35 34.36 -10.40
C ILE A 465 -2.66 33.63 -10.68
N LYS A 466 -3.82 34.26 -10.44
CA LYS A 466 -5.13 33.67 -10.78
C LYS A 466 -5.28 33.44 -12.28
N ASP A 467 -4.88 34.41 -13.10
CA ASP A 467 -5.03 34.31 -14.55
C ASP A 467 -4.12 33.23 -15.15
N VAL A 468 -2.90 33.10 -14.63
CA VAL A 468 -2.02 31.97 -14.95
C VAL A 468 -2.64 30.64 -14.50
N ALA A 469 -3.16 30.54 -13.27
CA ALA A 469 -3.82 29.32 -12.78
C ALA A 469 -5.00 28.89 -13.66
N LYS A 470 -5.87 29.84 -14.05
CA LYS A 470 -7.00 29.56 -14.97
C LYS A 470 -6.50 29.06 -16.32
N SER A 471 -5.45 29.68 -16.87
CA SER A 471 -4.86 29.29 -18.15
C SER A 471 -4.30 27.86 -18.09
N THR A 472 -3.57 27.54 -17.03
CA THR A 472 -3.07 26.18 -16.78
C THR A 472 -4.21 25.17 -16.62
N ALA A 473 -5.22 25.46 -15.79
CA ALA A 473 -6.40 24.60 -15.64
C ALA A 473 -7.12 24.34 -16.97
N ASN A 474 -7.29 25.37 -17.80
CA ASN A 474 -7.93 25.22 -19.11
C ASN A 474 -7.10 24.36 -20.07
N TYR A 475 -5.78 24.55 -20.09
CA TYR A 475 -4.88 23.72 -20.91
C TYR A 475 -4.97 22.24 -20.54
N TYR A 476 -4.94 21.93 -19.24
CA TYR A 476 -5.02 20.56 -18.74
C TYR A 476 -6.41 19.96 -18.99
N ASN A 477 -7.49 20.74 -18.80
CA ASN A 477 -8.85 20.31 -19.19
C ASN A 477 -8.94 19.99 -20.70
N GLU A 478 -8.27 20.77 -21.56
CA GLU A 478 -8.18 20.48 -23.00
C GLU A 478 -7.38 19.19 -23.29
N ALA A 479 -6.36 18.90 -22.50
CA ALA A 479 -5.66 17.62 -22.55
C ALA A 479 -6.60 16.45 -22.18
N GLY A 480 -7.71 16.71 -21.49
CA GLY A 480 -8.75 15.71 -21.21
C GLY A 480 -8.65 15.08 -19.83
N ILE A 481 -7.96 15.72 -18.88
CA ILE A 481 -7.74 15.15 -17.53
C ILE A 481 -9.05 14.81 -16.79
N THR A 482 -10.14 15.52 -17.06
CA THR A 482 -11.46 15.32 -16.43
C THR A 482 -12.30 14.25 -17.12
N ASN A 483 -11.87 13.77 -18.29
CA ASN A 483 -12.59 12.75 -19.02
C ASN A 483 -12.37 11.37 -18.39
N TYR A 484 -13.40 10.53 -18.47
CA TYR A 484 -13.39 9.15 -17.99
C TYR A 484 -13.18 8.94 -16.48
N GLY A 485 -13.31 10.00 -15.67
CA GLY A 485 -13.57 9.85 -14.23
C GLY A 485 -12.35 10.02 -13.31
N ALA A 486 -11.45 10.95 -13.61
CA ALA A 486 -10.44 11.37 -12.64
C ALA A 486 -11.11 11.94 -11.38
N SER A 487 -10.59 11.58 -10.22
CA SER A 487 -11.15 11.89 -8.91
C SER A 487 -10.61 13.19 -8.31
N PHE A 488 -9.41 13.60 -8.70
CA PHE A 488 -8.74 14.79 -8.18
C PHE A 488 -7.74 15.38 -9.18
N ILE A 489 -7.28 16.60 -8.91
CA ILE A 489 -6.03 17.13 -9.46
C ILE A 489 -4.96 17.11 -8.37
N SER A 490 -3.72 16.90 -8.77
CA SER A 490 -2.57 16.98 -7.88
C SER A 490 -1.73 18.22 -8.20
N ILE A 491 -1.08 18.82 -7.21
CA ILE A 491 -0.17 19.95 -7.42
C ILE A 491 0.99 19.91 -6.43
N ASP A 492 2.20 20.18 -6.92
CA ASP A 492 3.41 20.22 -6.12
C ASP A 492 3.80 21.64 -5.73
N LYS A 493 4.68 21.77 -4.73
CA LYS A 493 5.47 23.00 -4.52
C LYS A 493 6.78 22.86 -5.29
N TYR A 494 7.52 21.82 -4.91
CA TYR A 494 8.76 21.27 -5.45
C TYR A 494 9.17 20.21 -4.42
N GLY A 495 9.49 18.97 -4.84
CA GLY A 495 9.76 17.84 -3.92
C GLY A 495 11.07 17.93 -3.11
N LEU A 496 11.69 19.11 -3.07
CA LEU A 496 12.95 19.39 -2.39
C LEU A 496 12.79 20.56 -1.41
N ASP A 497 13.34 20.39 -0.21
CA ASP A 497 13.38 21.42 0.82
C ASP A 497 14.05 22.70 0.30
N GLY A 498 13.44 23.85 0.54
CA GLY A 498 13.91 25.14 0.02
C GLY A 498 15.31 25.53 0.51
N GLY A 499 15.73 25.05 1.68
CA GLY A 499 17.08 25.22 2.22
C GLY A 499 18.16 24.52 1.40
N PHE A 500 17.81 23.64 0.45
CA PHE A 500 18.75 23.04 -0.50
C PHE A 500 19.36 24.08 -1.45
N GLU A 501 18.62 25.12 -1.80
CA GLU A 501 19.10 26.15 -2.71
C GLU A 501 20.27 26.92 -2.08
N ASP A 502 21.36 27.07 -2.84
CA ASP A 502 22.58 27.71 -2.36
C ASP A 502 22.31 29.11 -1.76
N GLY A 503 22.63 29.28 -0.48
CA GLY A 503 22.45 30.52 0.26
C GLY A 503 21.02 30.80 0.75
N ALA A 504 20.04 29.95 0.44
CA ALA A 504 18.65 30.12 0.88
C ALA A 504 18.51 30.08 2.41
N ALA A 505 19.27 29.22 3.08
CA ALA A 505 19.29 29.14 4.54
C ALA A 505 19.70 30.49 5.19
N ASP A 506 20.69 31.19 4.65
CA ASP A 506 21.13 32.47 5.24
C ASP A 506 20.26 33.65 4.78
N ASN A 507 19.77 33.60 3.54
CA ASN A 507 19.01 34.68 2.93
C ASN A 507 17.79 34.15 2.16
N PRO A 508 16.73 33.73 2.87
CA PRO A 508 15.56 33.11 2.25
C PRO A 508 14.79 34.06 1.33
N LYS A 509 14.95 35.39 1.50
CA LYS A 509 14.36 36.40 0.60
C LYS A 509 14.81 36.29 -0.86
N LYS A 510 16.00 35.71 -1.11
CA LYS A 510 16.48 35.48 -2.48
C LYS A 510 16.12 34.11 -3.01
N SER A 511 15.62 33.23 -2.16
CA SER A 511 15.31 31.85 -2.53
C SER A 511 14.08 31.78 -3.41
N LYS A 512 14.15 30.90 -4.40
CA LYS A 512 13.02 30.45 -5.21
C LYS A 512 12.08 29.52 -4.44
N TRP A 513 12.62 28.77 -3.45
CA TRP A 513 11.94 27.62 -2.87
C TRP A 513 11.67 27.73 -1.37
N LEU A 514 12.41 28.55 -0.62
CA LEU A 514 12.20 28.74 0.82
C LEU A 514 11.25 29.92 1.10
N TRP A 515 9.96 29.61 1.12
CA TRP A 515 8.88 30.59 1.13
C TRP A 515 8.54 31.12 2.53
N ASN A 516 8.11 32.38 2.60
CA ASN A 516 7.39 32.92 3.76
C ASN A 516 5.87 32.67 3.63
N ALA A 517 5.09 33.09 4.63
CA ALA A 517 3.64 32.90 4.66
C ALA A 517 2.89 33.61 3.51
N ASP A 518 3.36 34.77 3.04
CA ASP A 518 2.71 35.50 1.93
C ASP A 518 2.77 34.70 0.62
N ILE A 519 3.91 34.06 0.33
CA ILE A 519 4.06 33.23 -0.87
C ILE A 519 3.24 31.93 -0.76
N TRP A 520 3.13 31.35 0.43
CA TRP A 520 2.22 30.24 0.68
C TRP A 520 0.73 30.62 0.49
N ASN A 521 0.36 31.84 0.90
CA ASN A 521 -0.98 32.38 0.62
C ASN A 521 -1.24 32.54 -0.89
N ASN A 522 -0.21 32.84 -1.69
CA ASN A 522 -0.28 32.80 -3.15
C ASN A 522 -0.40 31.37 -3.70
N TYR A 523 0.31 30.40 -3.11
CA TYR A 523 0.19 28.98 -3.46
C TYR A 523 -1.26 28.47 -3.26
N LEU A 524 -1.87 28.80 -2.13
CA LEU A 524 -3.27 28.45 -1.86
C LEU A 524 -4.23 29.15 -2.83
N LEU A 525 -3.96 30.41 -3.24
CA LEU A 525 -4.73 31.10 -4.26
C LEU A 525 -4.65 30.41 -5.62
N TYR A 526 -3.45 30.04 -6.06
CA TYR A 526 -3.23 29.31 -7.30
C TYR A 526 -3.99 27.97 -7.26
N THR A 527 -3.81 27.22 -6.18
CA THR A 527 -4.47 25.94 -5.94
C THR A 527 -6.00 26.05 -5.96
N LYS A 528 -6.56 27.03 -5.24
CA LYS A 528 -7.99 27.31 -5.21
C LYS A 528 -8.53 27.60 -6.62
N THR A 529 -7.78 28.38 -7.40
CA THR A 529 -8.18 28.73 -8.76
C THR A 529 -8.18 27.51 -9.68
N LEU A 530 -7.21 26.58 -9.52
CA LEU A 530 -7.23 25.29 -10.21
C LEU A 530 -8.45 24.45 -9.81
N HIS A 531 -8.71 24.31 -8.52
CA HIS A 531 -9.88 23.61 -7.99
C HIS A 531 -11.19 24.17 -8.58
N GLU A 532 -11.35 25.49 -8.51
CA GLU A 532 -12.55 26.17 -9.00
C GLU A 532 -12.71 26.06 -10.53
N THR A 533 -11.61 25.97 -11.29
CA THR A 533 -11.67 25.89 -12.76
C THR A 533 -11.87 24.45 -13.25
N THR A 534 -11.19 23.49 -12.63
CA THR A 534 -11.29 22.05 -12.98
C THR A 534 -12.52 21.38 -12.38
N LYS A 535 -13.09 21.94 -11.31
CA LYS A 535 -14.17 21.35 -10.49
C LYS A 535 -13.79 20.02 -9.84
N LEU A 536 -12.50 19.74 -9.73
CA LEU A 536 -11.96 18.56 -9.05
C LEU A 536 -11.31 18.96 -7.73
N PRO A 537 -11.45 18.14 -6.67
CA PRO A 537 -10.71 18.36 -5.42
C PRO A 537 -9.19 18.25 -5.65
N VAL A 538 -8.41 18.77 -4.71
CA VAL A 538 -6.95 18.87 -4.82
C VAL A 538 -6.25 17.95 -3.83
N ILE A 539 -5.21 17.28 -4.31
CA ILE A 539 -4.21 16.61 -3.48
C ILE A 539 -2.87 17.32 -3.64
N LEU A 540 -2.34 17.88 -2.56
CA LEU A 540 -0.99 18.43 -2.59
C LEU A 540 0.00 17.28 -2.65
N TRP A 541 0.82 17.27 -3.70
CA TRP A 541 1.92 16.33 -3.89
C TRP A 541 2.90 16.98 -4.86
N GLN A 542 4.19 17.09 -4.58
CA GLN A 542 4.89 16.66 -3.38
C GLN A 542 5.28 17.85 -2.50
N LEU A 543 5.04 17.72 -1.18
CA LEU A 543 5.45 18.71 -0.19
C LEU A 543 6.72 18.27 0.56
N PRO A 544 7.71 19.16 0.74
CA PRO A 544 8.90 18.87 1.54
C PRO A 544 8.59 18.78 3.04
N VAL A 545 9.46 18.12 3.82
CA VAL A 545 9.24 17.80 5.25
C VAL A 545 10.14 18.55 6.22
N GLY A 546 11.19 19.21 5.72
CA GLY A 546 12.02 20.08 6.52
C GLY A 546 11.17 21.15 7.21
N HIS A 547 11.64 21.55 8.39
CA HIS A 547 10.98 22.59 9.17
C HIS A 547 11.93 23.78 9.33
N LEU A 548 11.35 24.94 9.60
CA LEU A 548 12.15 26.12 9.96
C LEU A 548 12.91 25.85 11.26
N ASN A 549 14.18 26.22 11.26
CA ASN A 549 15.05 26.16 12.42
C ASN A 549 14.60 27.13 13.51
N GLY A 550 15.00 26.84 14.75
CA GLY A 550 14.65 27.64 15.92
C GLY A 550 13.24 27.38 16.45
N SER A 551 12.62 26.26 16.09
CA SER A 551 11.34 25.82 16.67
C SER A 551 11.42 25.80 18.20
N THR A 552 10.42 26.39 18.83
CA THR A 552 10.29 26.44 20.30
C THR A 552 9.46 25.26 20.84
N GLU A 553 9.02 24.37 19.95
CA GLU A 553 8.24 23.20 20.31
C GLU A 553 9.10 22.16 21.05
N ILE A 554 8.55 21.56 22.10
CA ILE A 554 9.22 20.53 22.89
C ILE A 554 8.95 19.16 22.28
N SER A 555 10.03 18.43 21.99
CA SER A 555 10.00 17.07 21.47
C SER A 555 9.47 16.10 22.53
N PRO A 556 8.46 15.26 22.22
CA PRO A 556 8.00 14.22 23.12
C PRO A 556 9.01 13.06 23.27
N TYR A 557 10.09 13.05 22.48
CA TYR A 557 11.13 12.02 22.52
C TYR A 557 12.27 12.39 23.47
N THR A 558 12.65 13.67 23.51
CA THR A 558 13.82 14.14 24.29
C THR A 558 13.46 15.07 25.44
N ASN A 559 12.23 15.58 25.49
CA ASN A 559 11.76 16.59 26.45
C ASN A 559 12.58 17.90 26.39
N THR A 560 13.14 18.22 25.22
CA THR A 560 13.84 19.47 24.88
C THR A 560 13.29 20.03 23.57
N SER A 561 13.69 21.23 23.18
CA SER A 561 13.41 21.73 21.82
C SER A 561 13.96 20.77 20.76
N PHE A 562 13.30 20.72 19.60
CA PHE A 562 13.81 19.99 18.45
C PHE A 562 15.15 20.56 17.98
N PRO A 563 16.10 19.71 17.55
CA PRO A 563 17.39 20.16 17.06
C PRO A 563 17.24 20.95 15.75
N THR A 564 18.23 21.78 15.45
CA THR A 564 18.28 22.48 14.17
C THR A 564 18.75 21.55 13.06
N LEU A 565 18.11 21.63 11.91
CA LEU A 565 18.56 21.03 10.65
C LEU A 565 19.87 21.70 10.20
N THR A 566 20.77 20.91 9.63
CA THR A 566 22.14 21.34 9.32
C THR A 566 22.27 22.13 8.02
N ASN A 567 21.20 22.19 7.23
CA ASN A 567 21.16 22.69 5.86
C ASN A 567 22.21 22.03 4.95
N LYS A 568 22.26 20.70 5.03
CA LYS A 568 23.08 19.82 4.19
C LYS A 568 22.24 18.66 3.68
N VAL A 569 22.79 17.87 2.75
CA VAL A 569 22.16 16.66 2.20
C VAL A 569 21.47 15.88 3.32
N ASN A 570 20.18 15.61 3.13
CA ASN A 570 19.30 14.92 4.07
C ASN A 570 18.99 15.70 5.36
N SER A 571 19.11 17.03 5.37
CA SER A 571 18.89 17.83 6.58
C SER A 571 18.72 19.32 6.22
N TYR A 572 17.80 19.63 5.32
CA TYR A 572 17.49 20.98 4.86
C TYR A 572 16.19 21.51 5.45
N GLU A 573 16.17 22.81 5.77
CA GLU A 573 14.94 23.51 6.19
C GLU A 573 13.95 23.68 5.04
N ASP A 574 12.66 23.59 5.35
CA ASP A 574 11.57 24.11 4.54
C ASP A 574 10.51 24.74 5.46
N SER A 575 9.51 25.38 4.86
CA SER A 575 8.44 26.06 5.58
C SER A 575 7.05 25.47 5.29
N ALA A 576 6.92 24.46 4.41
CA ALA A 576 5.65 23.82 4.11
C ALA A 576 4.98 23.24 5.36
N PRO A 577 5.68 22.41 6.17
CA PRO A 577 5.06 21.86 7.37
C PRO A 577 4.71 22.94 8.39
N ASN A 578 5.57 23.95 8.58
CA ASN A 578 5.30 25.07 9.49
C ASN A 578 4.06 25.88 9.06
N TYR A 579 3.86 26.10 7.77
CA TYR A 579 2.71 26.83 7.26
C TYR A 579 1.40 26.04 7.48
N PHE A 580 1.37 24.76 7.08
CA PHE A 580 0.16 23.97 7.19
C PHE A 580 -0.17 23.53 8.61
N LEU A 581 0.82 23.11 9.40
CA LEU A 581 0.62 22.55 10.75
C LEU A 581 0.87 23.56 11.88
N GLY A 582 1.25 24.79 11.54
CA GLY A 582 1.61 25.86 12.45
C GLY A 582 2.94 25.60 13.14
N ASP A 583 3.63 26.65 13.59
CA ASP A 583 4.75 26.55 14.53
C ASP A 583 5.05 27.89 15.19
N THR A 584 5.87 27.86 16.22
CA THR A 584 6.49 29.04 16.80
C THR A 584 8.00 28.87 16.86
N PHE A 585 8.73 29.76 16.21
CA PHE A 585 10.17 29.63 15.99
C PHE A 585 10.89 30.98 16.12
N ILE A 586 12.21 30.92 16.20
CA ILE A 586 13.12 32.07 16.20
C ILE A 586 13.92 32.04 14.90
N GLY A 587 13.86 33.10 14.09
CA GLY A 587 14.44 33.12 12.75
C GLY A 587 15.97 33.10 12.72
N GLY A 588 16.65 33.37 13.84
CA GLY A 588 18.11 33.23 13.99
C GLY A 588 18.95 34.40 13.49
N SER A 589 18.36 35.34 12.73
CA SER A 589 18.98 36.60 12.31
C SER A 589 17.92 37.66 11.99
N ASP A 590 18.29 38.93 11.98
CA ASP A 590 17.37 40.03 11.64
C ASP A 590 16.77 39.88 10.23
N SER A 591 17.56 39.42 9.25
CA SER A 591 17.09 39.22 7.88
C SER A 591 16.06 38.10 7.78
N ARG A 592 16.30 36.98 8.46
CA ARG A 592 15.35 35.86 8.52
C ARG A 592 14.10 36.23 9.31
N ASN A 593 14.26 36.94 10.42
CA ASN A 593 13.15 37.42 11.24
C ASN A 593 12.23 38.35 10.43
N ALA A 594 12.79 39.30 9.68
CA ALA A 594 12.04 40.19 8.82
C ALA A 594 11.32 39.43 7.68
N TYR A 595 11.97 38.42 7.08
CA TYR A 595 11.40 37.66 5.97
C TYR A 595 10.26 36.72 6.40
N PHE A 596 10.48 35.89 7.42
CA PHE A 596 9.47 34.95 7.90
C PHE A 596 8.38 35.62 8.76
N GLY A 597 8.66 36.81 9.30
CA GLY A 597 7.68 37.65 9.98
C GLY A 597 6.88 38.56 9.04
N ALA A 598 7.18 38.57 7.73
CA ALA A 598 6.43 39.35 6.76
C ALA A 598 4.96 38.88 6.68
N ASN A 599 4.04 39.85 6.56
CA ASN A 599 2.61 39.58 6.55
C ASN A 599 1.85 40.62 5.71
N LEU A 600 2.22 40.74 4.44
CA LEU A 600 1.59 41.66 3.50
C LEU A 600 0.17 41.23 3.12
N CYS A 601 -0.19 39.95 3.30
CA CYS A 601 -1.55 39.44 3.13
C CYS A 601 -2.49 39.79 4.30
N ASN A 602 -2.00 40.41 5.38
CA ASN A 602 -2.75 40.67 6.62
C ASN A 602 -3.36 39.39 7.23
N ASP A 603 -2.59 38.30 7.19
CA ASP A 603 -2.95 37.03 7.76
C ASP A 603 -2.93 37.10 9.30
N PRO A 604 -4.07 36.95 9.98
CA PRO A 604 -4.14 37.08 11.44
C PRO A 604 -3.40 35.95 12.19
N LYS A 605 -3.00 34.87 11.49
CA LYS A 605 -2.27 33.74 12.07
C LYS A 605 -0.76 33.99 12.12
N ILE A 606 -0.26 35.03 11.47
CA ILE A 606 1.15 35.42 11.49
C ILE A 606 1.37 36.49 12.55
N LYS A 607 2.14 36.15 13.59
CA LYS A 607 2.41 37.04 14.72
C LYS A 607 3.90 37.15 14.97
N VAL A 608 4.37 38.37 15.24
CA VAL A 608 5.77 38.66 15.54
C VAL A 608 5.84 39.36 16.90
N ASN A 609 6.65 38.83 17.82
CA ASN A 609 6.93 39.42 19.12
C ASN A 609 8.44 39.36 19.41
N GLY A 610 9.14 40.47 19.18
CA GLY A 610 10.60 40.47 19.13
C GLY A 610 11.09 39.53 18.03
N GLU A 611 11.99 38.61 18.36
CA GLU A 611 12.53 37.60 17.44
C GLU A 611 11.64 36.35 17.30
N LYS A 612 10.57 36.25 18.11
CA LYS A 612 9.67 35.10 18.13
C LYS A 612 8.58 35.29 17.07
N ILE A 613 8.54 34.37 16.10
CA ILE A 613 7.56 34.34 15.03
C ILE A 613 6.62 33.16 15.27
N THR A 614 5.32 33.40 15.13
CA THR A 614 4.29 32.37 15.23
C THR A 614 3.51 32.35 13.94
N TRP A 615 3.42 31.17 13.34
CA TRP A 615 2.48 30.86 12.28
C TRP A 615 1.44 29.91 12.88
N GLY A 616 0.16 30.30 12.84
CA GLY A 616 -0.94 29.35 13.07
C GLY A 616 -1.01 28.30 11.97
N ASP A 617 -1.77 27.22 12.19
CA ASP A 617 -2.03 26.24 11.13
C ASP A 617 -2.92 26.83 10.04
N HIS A 618 -2.69 26.45 8.78
CA HIS A 618 -3.47 26.91 7.62
C HIS A 618 -4.33 25.78 7.01
N MET A 619 -4.75 24.82 7.84
CA MET A 619 -5.53 23.67 7.38
C MET A 619 -6.92 24.08 6.86
N GLN A 620 -7.54 25.09 7.48
CA GLN A 620 -8.83 25.61 7.04
C GLN A 620 -8.73 26.29 5.67
N GLU A 621 -7.72 27.13 5.47
CA GLU A 621 -7.45 27.81 4.21
C GLU A 621 -7.12 26.80 3.11
N ALA A 622 -6.42 25.71 3.46
CA ALA A 622 -6.19 24.61 2.54
C ALA A 622 -7.50 23.92 2.13
N LYS A 623 -8.38 23.59 3.09
CA LYS A 623 -9.72 23.05 2.81
C LYS A 623 -10.52 24.01 1.90
N ASP A 624 -10.48 25.30 2.17
CA ASP A 624 -11.19 26.34 1.39
C ASP A 624 -10.61 26.53 -0.03
N ALA A 625 -9.38 26.07 -0.26
CA ALA A 625 -8.75 25.96 -1.57
C ALA A 625 -9.08 24.65 -2.30
N GLY A 626 -9.95 23.80 -1.73
CA GLY A 626 -10.36 22.52 -2.29
C GLY A 626 -9.40 21.37 -1.99
N ILE A 627 -8.43 21.57 -1.10
CA ILE A 627 -7.45 20.53 -0.73
C ILE A 627 -8.11 19.54 0.23
N ILE A 628 -8.00 18.26 -0.14
CA ILE A 628 -8.56 17.14 0.64
C ILE A 628 -7.48 16.22 1.20
N SER A 629 -6.25 16.29 0.67
CA SER A 629 -5.12 15.50 1.15
C SER A 629 -3.79 16.22 0.89
N MET A 630 -2.81 16.00 1.77
CA MET A 630 -1.46 16.53 1.62
C MET A 630 -0.42 15.41 1.75
N LEU A 631 0.40 15.23 0.72
CA LEU A 631 1.40 14.17 0.61
C LEU A 631 2.80 14.77 0.74
N PHE A 632 3.44 14.49 1.87
CA PHE A 632 4.76 15.03 2.22
C PHE A 632 5.88 14.02 1.97
N GLY A 633 7.13 14.47 1.86
CA GLY A 633 8.31 13.61 1.83
C GLY A 633 9.35 14.07 0.83
N ALA A 634 10.54 13.49 0.91
CA ALA A 634 11.62 13.74 -0.03
C ALA A 634 11.26 13.24 -1.44
N GLY A 635 11.19 14.15 -2.41
CA GLY A 635 10.99 13.84 -3.83
C GLY A 635 12.27 13.49 -4.55
N VAL A 636 13.38 13.94 -3.99
CA VAL A 636 14.74 13.68 -4.45
C VAL A 636 15.59 13.27 -3.26
N ASN A 637 16.58 12.41 -3.51
CA ASN A 637 17.42 11.79 -2.47
C ASN A 637 18.17 12.79 -1.57
N GLY A 638 18.27 14.07 -1.93
CA GLY A 638 18.97 15.08 -1.13
C GLY A 638 18.12 15.80 -0.08
N SER A 639 16.79 15.66 -0.13
CA SER A 639 15.86 16.32 0.79
C SER A 639 15.92 15.72 2.21
N THR A 640 15.42 16.43 3.21
CA THR A 640 15.13 15.87 4.53
C THR A 640 14.12 14.72 4.42
N HIS A 641 14.33 13.62 5.12
CA HIS A 641 13.39 12.50 5.18
C HIS A 641 12.63 12.47 6.50
N SER A 642 11.30 12.26 6.41
CA SER A 642 10.42 12.10 7.59
C SER A 642 10.33 10.66 8.09
N THR A 643 11.05 9.73 7.46
CA THR A 643 11.10 8.29 7.78
C THR A 643 12.55 7.85 7.95
N GLY A 644 12.75 6.64 8.47
CA GLY A 644 14.09 6.10 8.74
C GLY A 644 14.32 5.84 10.24
N THR A 645 15.56 5.52 10.61
CA THR A 645 15.90 5.16 11.99
C THR A 645 17.26 5.76 12.39
N PRO A 646 17.28 6.97 13.01
CA PRO A 646 16.16 7.91 13.14
C PRO A 646 15.86 8.64 11.81
N PRO A 647 14.67 9.26 11.67
CA PRO A 647 14.41 10.19 10.57
C PRO A 647 15.26 11.46 10.70
N ASP A 648 15.54 12.11 9.57
CA ASP A 648 16.44 13.25 9.47
C ASP A 648 15.94 14.49 10.23
N ASP A 649 14.62 14.65 10.32
CA ASP A 649 13.93 15.77 10.98
C ASP A 649 13.78 15.59 12.50
N SER A 650 14.41 14.55 13.07
CA SER A 650 14.31 14.22 14.49
C SER A 650 12.86 14.09 15.01
N TYR A 651 11.98 13.53 14.17
CA TYR A 651 10.57 13.25 14.45
C TYR A 651 9.67 14.49 14.59
N TRP A 652 10.13 15.68 14.17
CA TRP A 652 9.33 16.90 14.27
C TRP A 652 8.03 16.77 13.46
N PHE A 653 8.13 16.43 12.18
CA PHE A 653 7.00 16.35 11.25
C PHE A 653 5.94 15.35 11.71
N ILE A 654 6.36 14.14 12.10
CA ILE A 654 5.43 13.11 12.54
C ILE A 654 4.73 13.51 13.86
N THR A 655 5.43 14.23 14.75
CA THR A 655 4.83 14.78 15.99
C THR A 655 3.73 15.78 15.66
N LYS A 656 3.96 16.67 14.69
CA LYS A 656 2.96 17.66 14.24
C LYS A 656 1.74 16.99 13.63
N ILE A 657 1.94 15.94 12.83
CA ILE A 657 0.83 15.13 12.31
C ILE A 657 0.04 14.47 13.44
N GLN A 658 0.70 13.87 14.44
CA GLN A 658 -0.02 13.23 15.54
C GLN A 658 -0.83 14.25 16.36
N LYS A 659 -0.32 15.47 16.53
CA LYS A 659 -1.07 16.59 17.14
C LYS A 659 -2.30 16.96 16.29
N TYR A 660 -2.13 17.08 14.98
CA TYR A 660 -3.25 17.36 14.06
C TYR A 660 -4.37 16.30 14.19
N TYR A 661 -4.02 15.01 14.28
CA TYR A 661 -5.01 13.94 14.43
C TYR A 661 -5.75 13.91 15.76
N GLN A 662 -5.37 14.70 16.77
CA GLN A 662 -6.19 14.85 17.97
C GLN A 662 -7.49 15.60 17.70
N ASN A 663 -7.51 16.46 16.67
CA ASN A 663 -8.71 17.16 16.20
C ASN A 663 -8.60 17.48 14.70
N PRO A 664 -8.71 16.45 13.82
CA PRO A 664 -8.47 16.64 12.40
C PRO A 664 -9.61 17.44 11.77
N LEU A 665 -9.25 18.33 10.85
CA LEU A 665 -10.20 19.19 10.14
C LEU A 665 -11.13 18.37 9.24
N LYS A 666 -12.40 18.24 9.64
CA LYS A 666 -13.41 17.50 8.89
C LYS A 666 -13.67 18.11 7.52
N LEU A 667 -13.83 17.25 6.51
CA LEU A 667 -14.33 17.60 5.19
C LEU A 667 -15.85 17.46 5.19
N ASN A 668 -16.53 18.27 4.38
CA ASN A 668 -18.00 18.31 4.32
C ASN A 668 -18.57 17.14 3.53
#